data_AF-A0A1W2AAU2-F1
#
_entry.id   AF-A0A1W2AAU2-F1
#
_cell.length_a   1.000
_cell.length_b   1.000
_cell.length_c   1.000
_cell.angle_alpha   90.00
_cell.angle_beta   90.00
_cell.angle_gamma   90.00
#
_symmetry.space_group_name_H-M   'P 1'
#
loop_
_entity.id
_entity.type
_entity.pdbx_description
1 polymer ?
#
loop_
_entity_poly.entity_id
_entity_poly.type
_entity_poly.pdbx_seq_one_letter_code
_entity_poly.pdbx_strand_id
1 'polypeptide(L)'
;MRTNLQLLILLVLLLFSGVAGARQEPKRLKLGYSIAITAITPQKMTYAKSVGIDYIEVSMNPLVGKNREFKLNDAQLLARAKQAKKAADDAGIKVWSVHMPYAKDIDLSLLKEEERLQAVALHQKVLTYCKILQPEIVLFHPSYYLGLNERDMRIKQLVKSVATLNMIVKQIGSAMVVENMLGFELLADAKRERPLCRTVEETRQIMDMLPADVYSAIDMNHIKHPENLILAMGKRLRSVHIADGTGKQENHYFPCSGQGQNNWVAILKALDQVGYSGPFMYESAYKDVKDMKPCYDSLYQNLLQSDKIDSILIAKNFPLLLQMEKKGTAEKALLKNKQLQQILTAQRERVHQAINSCKTVSCYAEAVKWNQKEVNEIGNELIRLKINGLERDTAVLRKSWNKCAMGINRIFDVYISSKAPRYPKIDSISFKRGDTLFLAQVQQLLNHKITGEKRLPFFELPLRTAIDILKLNGRDEAARYEPLNSGLNAAPFLKVGHTDWKAFKYSMILVPGLGPEVPGMALDPNGAKRCEAAVLRYKQGLAPFIVVSGGQVHPFRTPFNEAVEMKKYLVEKLGIPEDVVFIEPHARHTTTNIRNASRMIFRFGMPADKPVLIVTDTSQSKYIVERMGKTAMRDLGYLPYKNLAAQSPEDTVFYPIIQSQEPDPFDPLDP
;
A
#
# COMPACT_ATOMS: atom_id res chain seq x y z
N MET A 1 45.30 -11.58 0.39
CA MET A 1 44.32 -10.75 1.14
C MET A 1 43.64 -9.63 0.32
N ARG A 2 44.20 -9.15 -0.81
CA ARG A 2 43.56 -8.10 -1.64
C ARG A 2 42.45 -8.59 -2.60
N THR A 3 42.44 -9.87 -2.97
CA THR A 3 41.49 -10.47 -3.93
C THR A 3 40.12 -10.83 -3.34
N ASN A 4 40.01 -11.09 -2.03
CA ASN A 4 38.73 -11.37 -1.37
C ASN A 4 37.90 -10.11 -1.05
N LEU A 5 38.52 -8.92 -1.05
CA LEU A 5 37.85 -7.65 -0.78
C LEU A 5 37.15 -7.08 -2.02
N GLN A 6 37.70 -7.33 -3.22
CA GLN A 6 37.07 -6.94 -4.49
C GLN A 6 35.82 -7.79 -4.80
N LEU A 7 35.78 -9.06 -4.37
CA LEU A 7 34.60 -9.92 -4.52
C LEU A 7 33.42 -9.47 -3.62
N LEU A 8 33.73 -8.91 -2.44
CA LEU A 8 32.72 -8.35 -1.52
C LEU A 8 32.16 -7.01 -2.05
N ILE A 9 33.02 -6.20 -2.69
CA ILE A 9 32.64 -4.91 -3.30
C ILE A 9 31.79 -5.13 -4.55
N LEU A 10 32.06 -6.17 -5.35
CA LEU A 10 31.22 -6.51 -6.51
C LEU A 10 29.82 -6.99 -6.09
N LEU A 11 29.69 -7.71 -4.97
CA LEU A 11 28.41 -8.18 -4.46
C LEU A 11 27.54 -7.04 -3.90
N VAL A 12 28.13 -6.00 -3.32
CA VAL A 12 27.39 -4.83 -2.81
C VAL A 12 27.00 -3.86 -3.94
N LEU A 13 27.82 -3.72 -4.98
CA LEU A 13 27.48 -2.89 -6.16
C LEU A 13 26.44 -3.54 -7.09
N LEU A 14 26.42 -4.87 -7.21
CA LEU A 14 25.37 -5.60 -7.93
C LEU A 14 24.02 -5.63 -7.18
N LEU A 15 24.02 -5.41 -5.86
CA LEU A 15 22.78 -5.33 -5.07
C LEU A 15 22.02 -4.02 -5.23
N PHE A 16 22.64 -2.96 -5.75
CA PHE A 16 21.98 -1.68 -6.03
C PHE A 16 21.69 -1.41 -7.51
N SER A 17 22.29 -2.16 -8.43
CA SER A 17 22.11 -1.98 -9.88
C SER A 17 21.40 -3.14 -10.59
N GLY A 18 21.18 -4.28 -9.91
CA GLY A 18 20.47 -5.43 -10.45
C GLY A 18 19.17 -5.72 -9.68
N VAL A 19 18.06 -5.22 -10.21
CA VAL A 19 16.69 -5.74 -10.06
C VAL A 19 16.38 -6.25 -8.64
N ALA A 20 15.84 -5.37 -7.81
CA ALA A 20 14.94 -5.78 -6.74
C ALA A 20 14.04 -6.88 -7.30
N GLY A 21 14.04 -8.08 -6.69
CA GLY A 21 13.20 -9.18 -7.11
C GLY A 21 11.75 -8.74 -6.97
N ALA A 22 11.24 -8.10 -8.02
CA ALA A 22 9.96 -7.42 -7.99
C ALA A 22 8.91 -8.50 -7.75
N ARG A 23 8.11 -8.29 -6.70
CA ARG A 23 6.81 -8.94 -6.61
C ARG A 23 6.13 -8.73 -7.97
N GLN A 24 5.65 -9.81 -8.58
CA GLN A 24 4.99 -9.73 -9.88
C GLN A 24 3.91 -8.65 -9.78
N GLU A 25 3.91 -7.70 -10.72
CA GLU A 25 2.95 -6.60 -10.70
C GLU A 25 1.52 -7.18 -10.65
N PRO A 26 0.63 -6.60 -9.81
CA PRO A 26 -0.75 -7.05 -9.71
C PRO A 26 -1.40 -7.10 -11.09
N LYS A 27 -2.13 -8.18 -11.39
CA LYS A 27 -2.72 -8.34 -12.73
C LYS A 27 -3.76 -7.26 -12.98
N ARG A 28 -3.67 -6.57 -14.12
CA ARG A 28 -4.72 -5.63 -14.55
C ARG A 28 -6.02 -6.38 -14.82
N LEU A 29 -7.11 -5.81 -14.31
CA LEU A 29 -8.47 -6.28 -14.53
C LEU A 29 -9.03 -5.61 -15.78
N LYS A 30 -9.88 -6.35 -16.50
CA LYS A 30 -10.66 -5.80 -17.60
C LYS A 30 -11.84 -5.01 -17.06
N LEU A 31 -12.30 -4.02 -17.81
CA LEU A 31 -13.35 -3.10 -17.34
C LEU A 31 -14.73 -3.55 -17.79
N GLY A 32 -15.70 -3.35 -16.92
CA GLY A 32 -17.12 -3.46 -17.27
C GLY A 32 -17.97 -2.44 -16.55
N TYR A 33 -19.24 -2.33 -16.92
CA TYR A 33 -20.21 -1.52 -16.17
C TYR A 33 -21.62 -2.10 -16.21
N SER A 34 -22.42 -1.74 -15.20
CA SER A 34 -23.83 -2.11 -15.12
C SER A 34 -24.69 -1.24 -16.03
N ILE A 35 -25.57 -1.89 -16.78
CA ILE A 35 -26.50 -1.25 -17.70
C ILE A 35 -27.85 -1.95 -17.71
N ALA A 36 -28.92 -1.16 -17.69
CA ALA A 36 -30.28 -1.66 -17.91
C ALA A 36 -30.41 -2.33 -19.28
N ILE A 37 -31.06 -3.50 -19.35
CA ILE A 37 -31.29 -4.20 -20.62
C ILE A 37 -32.02 -3.34 -21.67
N THR A 38 -32.84 -2.39 -21.23
CA THR A 38 -33.54 -1.41 -22.08
C THR A 38 -32.62 -0.37 -22.70
N ALA A 39 -31.43 -0.15 -22.12
CA ALA A 39 -30.47 0.86 -22.55
C ALA A 39 -29.36 0.30 -23.45
N ILE A 40 -29.33 -1.01 -23.69
CA ILE A 40 -28.34 -1.67 -24.55
C ILE A 40 -28.73 -1.46 -26.01
N THR A 41 -27.91 -0.69 -26.74
CA THR A 41 -28.08 -0.44 -28.19
C THR A 41 -26.74 -0.64 -28.91
N PRO A 42 -26.74 -0.95 -30.22
CA PRO A 42 -25.50 -1.11 -30.99
C PRO A 42 -24.56 0.10 -30.89
N GLN A 43 -25.10 1.32 -30.93
CA GLN A 43 -24.32 2.55 -30.84
C GLN A 43 -23.65 2.68 -29.46
N LYS A 44 -24.39 2.42 -28.38
CA LYS A 44 -23.84 2.49 -27.01
C LYS A 44 -22.78 1.42 -26.78
N MET A 45 -22.99 0.20 -27.26
CA MET A 45 -22.00 -0.88 -27.10
C MET A 45 -20.74 -0.62 -27.92
N THR A 46 -20.88 -0.14 -29.16
CA THR A 46 -19.73 0.27 -30.00
C THR A 46 -18.95 1.40 -29.32
N TYR A 47 -19.66 2.40 -28.78
CA TYR A 47 -19.03 3.48 -28.03
C TYR A 47 -18.30 2.96 -26.79
N ALA A 48 -18.95 2.15 -25.95
CA ALA A 48 -18.34 1.59 -24.74
C ALA A 48 -17.06 0.80 -25.08
N LYS A 49 -17.10 -0.02 -26.15
CA LYS A 49 -15.92 -0.76 -26.62
C LYS A 49 -14.78 0.18 -27.03
N SER A 50 -15.10 1.23 -27.78
CA SER A 50 -14.11 2.21 -28.27
C SER A 50 -13.36 2.93 -27.14
N VAL A 51 -13.96 3.01 -25.95
CA VAL A 51 -13.37 3.65 -24.77
C VAL A 51 -12.81 2.65 -23.74
N GLY A 52 -12.68 1.37 -24.12
CA GLY A 52 -11.97 0.35 -23.35
C GLY A 52 -12.82 -0.51 -22.43
N ILE A 53 -14.13 -0.58 -22.65
CA ILE A 53 -15.01 -1.53 -21.94
C ILE A 53 -15.00 -2.90 -22.64
N ASP A 54 -14.79 -3.95 -21.86
CA ASP A 54 -14.80 -5.33 -22.35
C ASP A 54 -16.04 -6.12 -21.90
N TYR A 55 -16.66 -5.70 -20.80
CA TYR A 55 -17.76 -6.41 -20.17
C TYR A 55 -18.94 -5.50 -19.84
N ILE A 56 -20.13 -6.09 -19.74
CA ILE A 56 -21.29 -5.45 -19.14
C ILE A 56 -21.95 -6.37 -18.12
N GLU A 57 -22.56 -5.76 -17.12
CA GLU A 57 -23.61 -6.38 -16.34
C GLU A 57 -24.97 -5.92 -16.86
N VAL A 58 -25.87 -6.87 -17.10
CA VAL A 58 -27.21 -6.57 -17.60
C VAL A 58 -28.21 -6.56 -16.46
N SER A 59 -28.75 -5.39 -16.14
CA SER A 59 -29.83 -5.26 -15.15
C SER A 59 -31.18 -5.59 -15.76
N MET A 60 -31.86 -6.58 -15.17
CA MET A 60 -33.20 -7.03 -15.56
C MET A 60 -34.32 -6.29 -14.84
N ASN A 61 -33.98 -5.47 -13.83
CA ASN A 61 -34.94 -4.76 -13.00
C ASN A 61 -35.98 -3.93 -13.79
N PRO A 62 -35.63 -3.24 -14.90
CA PRO A 62 -36.60 -2.46 -15.67
C PRO A 62 -37.75 -3.28 -16.27
N LEU A 63 -37.60 -4.60 -16.42
CA LEU A 63 -38.59 -5.49 -17.05
C LEU A 63 -39.72 -5.92 -16.11
N VAL A 64 -39.50 -5.82 -14.80
CA VAL A 64 -40.47 -6.23 -13.77
C VAL A 64 -41.17 -4.99 -13.22
N GLY A 65 -42.50 -5.06 -13.13
CA GLY A 65 -43.37 -4.05 -12.55
C GLY A 65 -43.65 -4.32 -11.08
N LYS A 66 -44.73 -3.72 -10.57
CA LYS A 66 -45.25 -4.03 -9.23
C LYS A 66 -45.94 -5.40 -9.25
N ASN A 67 -46.13 -6.00 -8.09
CA ASN A 67 -46.92 -7.23 -7.91
C ASN A 67 -46.41 -8.41 -8.75
N ARG A 68 -45.10 -8.51 -8.96
CA ARG A 68 -44.46 -9.63 -9.71
C ARG A 68 -44.87 -9.73 -11.18
N GLU A 69 -45.38 -8.65 -11.78
CA GLU A 69 -45.79 -8.65 -13.19
C GLU A 69 -44.66 -8.23 -14.13
N PHE A 70 -44.61 -8.82 -15.32
CA PHE A 70 -43.72 -8.35 -16.39
C PHE A 70 -44.37 -7.18 -17.13
N LYS A 71 -43.57 -6.15 -17.43
CA LYS A 71 -44.05 -4.98 -18.22
C LYS A 71 -44.22 -5.30 -19.72
N LEU A 72 -43.70 -6.44 -20.15
CA LEU A 72 -43.69 -6.90 -21.54
C LEU A 72 -44.16 -8.35 -21.57
N ASN A 73 -44.72 -8.78 -22.70
CA ASN A 73 -45.05 -10.18 -22.90
C ASN A 73 -43.80 -11.02 -23.24
N ASP A 74 -43.94 -12.35 -23.20
CA ASP A 74 -42.82 -13.28 -23.36
C ASP A 74 -42.11 -13.11 -24.72
N ALA A 75 -42.84 -12.87 -25.81
CA ALA A 75 -42.25 -12.65 -27.13
C ALA A 75 -41.39 -11.37 -27.18
N GLN A 76 -41.87 -10.29 -26.55
CA GLN A 76 -41.14 -9.03 -26.44
C GLN A 76 -39.90 -9.15 -25.53
N LEU A 77 -39.99 -9.90 -24.43
CA LEU A 77 -38.87 -10.15 -23.54
C LEU A 77 -37.76 -10.96 -24.23
N LEU A 78 -38.14 -12.01 -24.97
CA LEU A 78 -37.22 -12.80 -25.80
C LEU A 78 -36.55 -11.93 -26.88
N ALA A 79 -37.32 -11.11 -27.58
CA ALA A 79 -36.79 -10.20 -28.60
C ALA A 79 -35.80 -9.20 -27.99
N ARG A 80 -36.12 -8.63 -26.82
CA ARG A 80 -35.23 -7.70 -26.11
C ARG A 80 -33.91 -8.36 -25.70
N ALA A 81 -33.95 -9.58 -25.14
CA ALA A 81 -32.75 -10.30 -24.77
C ALA A 81 -31.86 -10.62 -25.99
N LYS A 82 -32.47 -11.04 -27.11
CA LYS A 82 -31.75 -11.27 -28.39
C LYS A 82 -31.10 -10.00 -28.92
N GLN A 83 -31.82 -8.87 -28.90
CA GLN A 83 -31.29 -7.58 -29.35
C GLN A 83 -30.11 -7.13 -28.47
N ALA A 84 -30.24 -7.24 -27.15
CA ALA A 84 -29.17 -6.89 -26.22
C ALA A 84 -27.92 -7.76 -26.43
N LYS A 85 -28.09 -9.09 -26.54
CA LYS A 85 -26.98 -10.01 -26.81
C LYS A 85 -26.29 -9.70 -28.13
N LYS A 86 -27.07 -9.49 -29.20
CA LYS A 86 -26.52 -9.14 -30.52
C LYS A 86 -25.74 -7.83 -30.48
N ALA A 87 -26.27 -6.79 -29.84
CA ALA A 87 -25.58 -5.51 -29.74
C ALA A 87 -24.25 -5.61 -28.97
N ALA A 88 -24.20 -6.43 -27.91
CA ALA A 88 -22.97 -6.69 -27.17
C ALA A 88 -21.95 -7.49 -28.00
N ASP A 89 -22.40 -8.59 -28.65
CA ASP A 89 -21.56 -9.44 -29.48
C ASP A 89 -20.96 -8.70 -30.69
N ASP A 90 -21.78 -7.94 -31.42
CA ASP A 90 -21.35 -7.16 -32.58
C ASP A 90 -20.29 -6.12 -32.21
N ALA A 91 -20.36 -5.57 -30.98
CA ALA A 91 -19.37 -4.64 -30.45
C ALA A 91 -18.15 -5.33 -29.82
N GLY A 92 -18.13 -6.66 -29.72
CA GLY A 92 -17.06 -7.40 -29.03
C GLY A 92 -17.03 -7.18 -27.52
N ILE A 93 -18.20 -6.95 -26.90
CA ILE A 93 -18.40 -6.84 -25.45
C ILE A 93 -19.05 -8.12 -24.95
N LYS A 94 -18.51 -8.68 -23.86
CA LYS A 94 -19.09 -9.87 -23.22
C LYS A 94 -20.09 -9.50 -22.14
N VAL A 95 -21.21 -10.22 -22.07
CA VAL A 95 -22.08 -10.17 -20.90
C VAL A 95 -21.41 -10.96 -19.78
N TRP A 96 -20.87 -10.26 -18.79
CA TRP A 96 -20.25 -10.91 -17.63
C TRP A 96 -21.32 -11.45 -16.70
N SER A 97 -22.26 -10.58 -16.33
CA SER A 97 -23.25 -10.86 -15.29
C SER A 97 -24.64 -10.40 -15.69
N VAL A 98 -25.63 -11.03 -15.08
CA VAL A 98 -27.00 -10.51 -15.03
C VAL A 98 -27.33 -10.14 -13.59
N HIS A 99 -27.72 -8.89 -13.37
CA HIS A 99 -28.30 -8.45 -12.10
C HIS A 99 -29.80 -8.74 -12.12
N MET A 100 -30.23 -9.68 -11.26
CA MET A 100 -31.62 -10.09 -11.20
C MET A 100 -32.52 -8.98 -10.64
N PRO A 101 -33.82 -8.96 -10.98
CA PRO A 101 -34.75 -7.96 -10.46
C PRO A 101 -34.85 -8.03 -8.94
N TYR A 102 -35.01 -6.88 -8.29
CA TYR A 102 -35.11 -6.79 -6.84
C TYR A 102 -36.19 -5.78 -6.45
N ALA A 103 -37.02 -6.18 -5.49
CA ALA A 103 -38.00 -5.34 -4.80
C ALA A 103 -38.55 -6.10 -3.57
N LYS A 104 -39.29 -5.40 -2.70
CA LYS A 104 -39.88 -5.98 -1.49
C LYS A 104 -40.73 -7.22 -1.77
N ASP A 105 -41.54 -7.19 -2.83
CA ASP A 105 -42.48 -8.25 -3.19
C ASP A 105 -41.84 -9.40 -3.95
N ILE A 106 -40.58 -9.30 -4.41
CA ILE A 106 -39.88 -10.37 -5.14
C ILE A 106 -38.64 -10.88 -4.40
N ASP A 107 -38.61 -10.61 -3.10
CA ASP A 107 -37.54 -11.01 -2.18
C ASP A 107 -37.50 -12.53 -1.98
N LEU A 108 -36.31 -13.11 -2.13
CA LEU A 108 -36.08 -14.56 -2.02
C LEU A 108 -36.13 -15.09 -0.59
N SER A 109 -36.13 -14.21 0.41
CA SER A 109 -36.13 -14.57 1.82
C SER A 109 -37.49 -14.43 2.50
N LEU A 110 -38.58 -14.18 1.74
CA LEU A 110 -39.93 -13.97 2.29
C LEU A 110 -40.34 -15.06 3.30
N LEU A 111 -40.86 -14.64 4.46
CA LEU A 111 -41.20 -15.55 5.56
C LEU A 111 -42.34 -16.50 5.19
N LYS A 112 -43.40 -15.97 4.58
CA LYS A 112 -44.53 -16.78 4.14
C LYS A 112 -44.11 -17.61 2.93
N GLU A 113 -44.22 -18.93 3.07
CA GLU A 113 -43.73 -19.88 2.07
C GLU A 113 -44.38 -19.69 0.70
N GLU A 114 -45.69 -19.45 0.66
CA GLU A 114 -46.41 -19.18 -0.59
C GLU A 114 -45.86 -17.92 -1.29
N GLU A 115 -45.72 -16.82 -0.56
CA GLU A 115 -45.15 -15.59 -1.11
C GLU A 115 -43.71 -15.81 -1.58
N ARG A 116 -42.89 -16.56 -0.84
CA ARG A 116 -41.53 -16.91 -1.26
C ARG A 116 -41.53 -17.72 -2.56
N LEU A 117 -42.41 -18.71 -2.70
CA LEU A 117 -42.48 -19.57 -3.87
C LEU A 117 -42.88 -18.80 -5.13
N GLN A 118 -43.82 -17.84 -5.07
CA GLN A 118 -44.12 -17.05 -6.28
C GLN A 118 -43.00 -16.03 -6.61
N ALA A 119 -42.23 -15.55 -5.63
CA ALA A 119 -41.01 -14.79 -5.91
C ALA A 119 -39.96 -15.66 -6.63
N VAL A 120 -39.72 -16.88 -6.15
CA VAL A 120 -38.84 -17.86 -6.83
C VAL A 120 -39.34 -18.14 -8.25
N ALA A 121 -40.64 -18.38 -8.45
CA ALA A 121 -41.21 -18.63 -9.78
C ALA A 121 -41.00 -17.45 -10.75
N LEU A 122 -41.10 -16.20 -10.28
CA LEU A 122 -40.76 -15.03 -11.10
C LEU A 122 -39.30 -15.07 -11.53
N HIS A 123 -38.37 -15.29 -10.60
CA HIS A 123 -36.93 -15.38 -10.90
C HIS A 123 -36.63 -16.53 -11.88
N GLN A 124 -37.29 -17.67 -11.74
CA GLN A 124 -37.21 -18.78 -12.70
C GLN A 124 -37.65 -18.34 -14.10
N LYS A 125 -38.76 -17.58 -14.20
CA LYS A 125 -39.21 -17.04 -15.48
C LYS A 125 -38.22 -16.03 -16.06
N VAL A 126 -37.64 -15.14 -15.25
CA VAL A 126 -36.60 -14.21 -15.69
C VAL A 126 -35.38 -14.96 -16.26
N LEU A 127 -34.93 -16.04 -15.60
CA LEU A 127 -33.78 -16.85 -16.03
C LEU A 127 -33.95 -17.44 -17.45
N THR A 128 -35.18 -17.69 -17.90
CA THR A 128 -35.44 -18.16 -19.27
C THR A 128 -34.97 -17.15 -20.32
N TYR A 129 -35.09 -15.85 -20.04
CA TYR A 129 -34.60 -14.78 -20.90
C TYR A 129 -33.10 -14.56 -20.72
N CYS A 130 -32.59 -14.69 -19.49
CA CYS A 130 -31.16 -14.55 -19.18
C CYS A 130 -30.30 -15.57 -19.94
N LYS A 131 -30.81 -16.78 -20.19
CA LYS A 131 -30.10 -17.81 -20.97
C LYS A 131 -29.62 -17.30 -22.33
N ILE A 132 -30.37 -16.41 -22.97
CA ILE A 132 -30.02 -15.82 -24.28
C ILE A 132 -28.78 -14.93 -24.17
N LEU A 133 -28.62 -14.25 -23.04
CA LEU A 133 -27.50 -13.35 -22.78
C LEU A 133 -26.18 -14.10 -22.56
N GLN A 134 -26.25 -15.40 -22.23
CA GLN A 134 -25.10 -16.27 -21.91
C GLN A 134 -24.14 -15.66 -20.87
N PRO A 135 -24.64 -15.23 -19.70
CA PRO A 135 -23.78 -14.61 -18.69
C PRO A 135 -22.87 -15.66 -18.04
N GLU A 136 -21.68 -15.24 -17.61
CA GLU A 136 -20.80 -16.07 -16.78
C GLU A 136 -21.40 -16.25 -15.37
N ILE A 137 -22.06 -15.22 -14.85
CA ILE A 137 -22.67 -15.23 -13.52
C ILE A 137 -24.09 -14.63 -13.48
N VAL A 138 -24.89 -15.05 -12.50
CA VAL A 138 -26.20 -14.44 -12.21
C VAL A 138 -26.24 -13.99 -10.76
N LEU A 139 -26.48 -12.70 -10.55
CA LEU A 139 -26.43 -12.04 -9.26
C LEU A 139 -27.82 -11.86 -8.66
N PHE A 140 -27.94 -12.20 -7.38
CA PHE A 140 -29.14 -12.03 -6.59
C PHE A 140 -28.85 -11.24 -5.31
N HIS A 141 -29.79 -10.37 -4.95
CA HIS A 141 -29.82 -9.78 -3.61
C HIS A 141 -30.26 -10.84 -2.60
N PRO A 142 -29.63 -10.90 -1.41
CA PRO A 142 -29.98 -11.88 -0.38
C PRO A 142 -31.33 -11.56 0.28
N SER A 143 -31.70 -10.28 0.37
CA SER A 143 -33.01 -9.84 0.83
C SER A 143 -33.27 -8.37 0.49
N TYR A 144 -34.53 -7.96 0.64
CA TYR A 144 -34.95 -6.59 0.89
C TYR A 144 -34.76 -6.26 2.39
N TYR A 145 -35.27 -5.11 2.86
CA TYR A 145 -35.40 -4.83 4.29
C TYR A 145 -36.27 -5.87 5.00
N LEU A 146 -35.91 -6.22 6.24
CA LEU A 146 -36.60 -7.23 7.05
C LEU A 146 -37.53 -6.56 8.07
N GLY A 147 -38.52 -7.31 8.55
CA GLY A 147 -39.19 -6.97 9.82
C GLY A 147 -38.27 -7.21 11.02
N LEU A 148 -38.65 -6.67 12.18
CA LEU A 148 -37.89 -6.82 13.42
C LEU A 148 -37.83 -8.29 13.86
N ASN A 149 -36.64 -8.77 14.23
CA ASN A 149 -36.40 -10.13 14.74
C ASN A 149 -36.72 -11.26 13.74
N GLU A 150 -36.77 -10.96 12.43
CA GLU A 150 -37.06 -11.97 11.41
C GLU A 150 -35.79 -12.67 10.88
N ARG A 151 -34.61 -12.09 11.12
CA ARG A 151 -33.33 -12.40 10.44
C ARG A 151 -33.01 -13.88 10.30
N ASP A 152 -33.05 -14.66 11.38
CA ASP A 152 -32.72 -16.09 11.31
C ASP A 152 -33.69 -16.88 10.42
N MET A 153 -34.97 -16.52 10.46
CA MET A 153 -35.98 -17.15 9.61
C MET A 153 -35.82 -16.72 8.14
N ARG A 154 -35.45 -15.46 7.90
CA ARG A 154 -35.13 -14.93 6.55
C ARG A 154 -33.93 -15.64 5.94
N ILE A 155 -32.87 -15.88 6.71
CA ILE A 155 -31.69 -16.65 6.28
C ILE A 155 -32.11 -18.06 5.85
N LYS A 156 -32.92 -18.76 6.66
CA LYS A 156 -33.42 -20.11 6.30
C LYS A 156 -34.23 -20.10 5.00
N GLN A 157 -35.05 -19.08 4.78
CA GLN A 157 -35.83 -18.96 3.54
C GLN A 157 -34.95 -18.64 2.33
N LEU A 158 -33.95 -17.76 2.50
CA LEU A 158 -32.95 -17.49 1.46
C LEU A 158 -32.23 -18.78 1.04
N VAL A 159 -31.77 -19.59 2.00
CA VAL A 159 -31.07 -20.86 1.73
C VAL A 159 -31.91 -21.79 0.84
N LYS A 160 -33.22 -21.94 1.12
CA LYS A 160 -34.12 -22.74 0.28
C LYS A 160 -34.26 -22.18 -1.14
N SER A 161 -34.45 -20.87 -1.25
CA SER A 161 -34.60 -20.18 -2.53
C SER A 161 -33.33 -20.28 -3.38
N VAL A 162 -32.16 -20.07 -2.78
CA VAL A 162 -30.86 -20.22 -3.42
C VAL A 162 -30.63 -21.65 -3.87
N ALA A 163 -30.90 -22.66 -3.05
CA ALA A 163 -30.75 -24.06 -3.44
C ALA A 163 -31.59 -24.40 -4.68
N THR A 164 -32.82 -23.85 -4.75
CA THR A 164 -33.72 -24.05 -5.89
C THR A 164 -33.22 -23.35 -7.16
N LEU A 165 -32.87 -22.06 -7.05
CA LEU A 165 -32.48 -21.25 -8.20
C LEU A 165 -31.09 -21.62 -8.73
N ASN A 166 -30.15 -22.00 -7.86
CA ASN A 166 -28.80 -22.38 -8.27
C ASN A 166 -28.81 -23.56 -9.25
N MET A 167 -29.72 -24.52 -9.10
CA MET A 167 -29.88 -25.62 -10.06
C MET A 167 -30.18 -25.10 -11.47
N ILE A 168 -31.04 -24.08 -11.59
CA ILE A 168 -31.46 -23.51 -12.88
C ILE A 168 -30.36 -22.60 -13.44
N VAL A 169 -29.70 -21.82 -12.59
CA VAL A 169 -28.54 -20.99 -12.98
C VAL A 169 -27.45 -21.88 -13.60
N LYS A 170 -27.19 -23.05 -13.01
CA LYS A 170 -26.26 -24.04 -13.58
C LYS A 170 -26.73 -24.62 -14.91
N GLN A 171 -28.03 -24.88 -15.07
CA GLN A 171 -28.59 -25.38 -16.33
C GLN A 171 -28.44 -24.39 -17.50
N ILE A 172 -28.38 -23.08 -17.22
CA ILE A 172 -28.10 -22.08 -18.25
C ILE A 172 -26.59 -21.83 -18.47
N GLY A 173 -25.72 -22.55 -17.76
CA GLY A 173 -24.26 -22.50 -17.91
C GLY A 173 -23.57 -21.41 -17.07
N SER A 174 -24.25 -20.82 -16.09
CA SER A 174 -23.73 -19.71 -15.28
C SER A 174 -23.46 -20.13 -13.84
N ALA A 175 -22.70 -19.31 -13.11
CA ALA A 175 -22.54 -19.44 -11.65
C ALA A 175 -23.45 -18.46 -10.90
N MET A 176 -24.09 -18.90 -9.82
CA MET A 176 -24.88 -18.01 -8.98
C MET A 176 -23.98 -17.21 -8.04
N VAL A 177 -24.24 -15.91 -7.90
CA VAL A 177 -23.62 -15.07 -6.86
C VAL A 177 -24.68 -14.40 -5.98
N VAL A 178 -24.36 -14.26 -4.69
CA VAL A 178 -25.14 -13.49 -3.72
C VAL A 178 -24.34 -12.25 -3.31
N GLU A 179 -24.99 -11.09 -3.37
CA GLU A 179 -24.39 -9.80 -3.04
C GLU A 179 -24.41 -9.48 -1.53
N ASN A 180 -23.44 -8.72 -1.03
CA ASN A 180 -23.52 -8.11 0.30
C ASN A 180 -24.34 -6.82 0.26
N MET A 181 -25.14 -6.55 1.29
CA MET A 181 -26.03 -5.38 1.32
C MET A 181 -25.59 -4.35 2.35
N LEU A 182 -26.09 -3.11 2.23
CA LEU A 182 -25.75 -2.03 3.15
C LEU A 182 -26.17 -2.33 4.59
N GLY A 183 -25.19 -2.26 5.50
CA GLY A 183 -25.31 -2.88 6.82
C GLY A 183 -24.72 -2.16 8.02
N PHE A 184 -24.38 -0.87 7.91
CA PHE A 184 -23.65 -0.12 8.95
C PHE A 184 -24.28 -0.27 10.36
N GLU A 185 -25.60 -0.25 10.43
CA GLU A 185 -26.40 -0.53 11.62
C GLU A 185 -27.38 -1.67 11.36
N LEU A 186 -27.83 -2.34 12.41
CA LEU A 186 -28.84 -3.40 12.25
C LEU A 186 -30.18 -2.82 11.77
N LEU A 187 -30.62 -1.73 12.38
CA LEU A 187 -31.91 -1.11 12.06
C LEU A 187 -31.78 -0.16 10.87
N ALA A 188 -32.77 -0.21 9.98
CA ALA A 188 -32.98 0.80 8.96
C ALA A 188 -33.85 1.94 9.49
N ASP A 189 -34.84 1.58 10.33
CA ASP A 189 -35.72 2.48 11.07
C ASP A 189 -36.37 1.73 12.24
N ALA A 190 -37.32 2.38 12.94
CA ALA A 190 -38.01 1.83 14.12
C ALA A 190 -38.81 0.54 13.85
N LYS A 191 -39.06 0.17 12.59
CA LYS A 191 -39.91 -0.99 12.22
C LYS A 191 -39.19 -2.00 11.33
N ARG A 192 -37.98 -1.69 10.85
CA ARG A 192 -37.28 -2.48 9.85
C ARG A 192 -35.81 -2.67 10.18
N GLU A 193 -35.33 -3.87 9.96
CA GLU A 193 -33.90 -4.14 9.90
C GLU A 193 -33.37 -3.95 8.47
N ARG A 194 -32.09 -3.62 8.35
CA ARG A 194 -31.35 -3.59 7.08
C ARG A 194 -31.26 -5.00 6.48
N PRO A 195 -31.00 -5.14 5.17
CA PRO A 195 -30.96 -6.45 4.52
C PRO A 195 -29.92 -7.43 5.11
N LEU A 196 -29.96 -8.68 4.64
CA LEU A 196 -28.98 -9.73 4.95
C LEU A 196 -27.60 -9.44 4.30
N CYS A 197 -26.57 -10.17 4.74
CA CYS A 197 -25.17 -10.02 4.29
C CYS A 197 -24.62 -8.60 4.53
N ARG A 198 -24.88 -8.07 5.73
CA ARG A 198 -24.64 -6.68 6.13
C ARG A 198 -23.22 -6.47 6.68
N THR A 199 -22.63 -7.50 7.29
CA THR A 199 -21.25 -7.50 7.83
C THR A 199 -20.43 -8.65 7.24
N VAL A 200 -19.12 -8.61 7.49
CA VAL A 200 -18.20 -9.69 7.07
C VAL A 200 -18.59 -11.02 7.74
N GLU A 201 -18.90 -10.98 9.03
CA GLU A 201 -19.24 -12.16 9.84
C GLU A 201 -20.57 -12.77 9.39
N GLU A 202 -21.60 -11.93 9.21
CA GLU A 202 -22.91 -12.40 8.74
C GLU A 202 -22.81 -12.96 7.32
N THR A 203 -22.07 -12.31 6.43
CA THR A 203 -21.86 -12.81 5.07
C THR A 203 -21.17 -14.17 5.09
N ARG A 204 -20.11 -14.36 5.91
CA ARG A 204 -19.47 -15.68 6.07
C ARG A 204 -20.46 -16.73 6.56
N GLN A 205 -21.20 -16.43 7.63
CA GLN A 205 -22.18 -17.36 8.21
C GLN A 205 -23.23 -17.80 7.18
N ILE A 206 -23.81 -16.85 6.43
CA ILE A 206 -24.78 -17.16 5.39
C ILE A 206 -24.13 -17.98 4.28
N MET A 207 -22.96 -17.56 3.78
CA MET A 207 -22.25 -18.27 2.70
C MET A 207 -21.84 -19.69 3.07
N ASP A 208 -21.59 -19.98 4.35
CA ASP A 208 -21.30 -21.34 4.87
C ASP A 208 -22.56 -22.23 4.88
N MET A 209 -23.76 -21.64 4.93
CA MET A 209 -25.04 -22.35 4.83
C MET A 209 -25.51 -22.55 3.38
N LEU A 210 -24.96 -21.80 2.42
CA LEU A 210 -25.29 -21.93 1.00
C LEU A 210 -24.47 -23.06 0.33
N PRO A 211 -24.94 -23.62 -0.80
CA PRO A 211 -24.16 -24.61 -1.55
C PRO A 211 -22.74 -24.14 -1.88
N ALA A 212 -21.80 -25.09 -1.91
CA ALA A 212 -20.37 -24.83 -2.14
C ALA A 212 -20.04 -24.24 -3.53
N ASP A 213 -20.98 -24.31 -4.47
CA ASP A 213 -20.91 -23.75 -5.82
C ASP A 213 -21.73 -22.45 -6.02
N VAL A 214 -22.25 -21.85 -4.93
CA VAL A 214 -22.82 -20.49 -4.92
C VAL A 214 -21.77 -19.49 -4.45
N TYR A 215 -21.48 -18.45 -5.21
CA TYR A 215 -20.38 -17.53 -4.94
C TYR A 215 -20.87 -16.20 -4.35
N SER A 216 -19.95 -15.32 -4.00
CA SER A 216 -20.23 -13.96 -3.52
C SER A 216 -19.91 -12.94 -4.60
N ALA A 217 -20.80 -11.95 -4.76
CA ALA A 217 -20.51 -10.68 -5.38
C ALA A 217 -20.29 -9.64 -4.27
N ILE A 218 -19.25 -8.83 -4.39
CA ILE A 218 -18.96 -7.79 -3.39
C ILE A 218 -19.21 -6.41 -3.97
N ASP A 219 -20.24 -5.73 -3.46
CA ASP A 219 -20.42 -4.29 -3.66
C ASP A 219 -19.63 -3.52 -2.59
N MET A 220 -18.72 -2.68 -3.08
CA MET A 220 -17.79 -1.88 -2.28
C MET A 220 -18.43 -0.66 -1.63
N ASN A 221 -19.60 -0.21 -2.09
CA ASN A 221 -20.36 0.89 -1.50
C ASN A 221 -21.18 0.44 -0.28
N HIS A 222 -21.62 -0.83 -0.25
CA HIS A 222 -22.49 -1.38 0.80
C HIS A 222 -21.79 -1.61 2.14
N ILE A 223 -20.46 -1.72 2.19
CA ILE A 223 -19.75 -2.08 3.41
C ILE A 223 -18.54 -1.19 3.63
N LYS A 224 -18.33 -0.79 4.89
CA LYS A 224 -17.10 -0.11 5.27
C LYS A 224 -15.94 -1.11 5.23
N HIS A 225 -14.82 -0.73 4.63
CA HIS A 225 -13.63 -1.58 4.51
C HIS A 225 -13.87 -2.86 3.67
N PRO A 226 -14.33 -2.73 2.42
CA PRO A 226 -14.69 -3.87 1.57
C PRO A 226 -13.52 -4.84 1.30
N GLU A 227 -12.27 -4.39 1.43
CA GLU A 227 -11.08 -5.25 1.38
C GLU A 227 -11.14 -6.41 2.38
N ASN A 228 -11.80 -6.22 3.53
CA ASN A 228 -11.94 -7.28 4.54
C ASN A 228 -12.93 -8.35 4.09
N LEU A 229 -14.03 -7.96 3.43
CA LEU A 229 -14.98 -8.92 2.89
C LEU A 229 -14.36 -9.69 1.71
N ILE A 230 -13.58 -9.01 0.86
CA ILE A 230 -12.82 -9.63 -0.24
C ILE A 230 -11.92 -10.74 0.31
N LEU A 231 -11.09 -10.43 1.31
CA LEU A 231 -10.22 -11.42 1.95
C LEU A 231 -11.02 -12.55 2.61
N ALA A 232 -12.11 -12.22 3.29
CA ALA A 232 -12.94 -13.20 4.00
C ALA A 232 -13.62 -14.20 3.04
N MET A 233 -14.06 -13.74 1.87
CA MET A 233 -14.65 -14.60 0.83
C MET A 233 -13.58 -15.38 0.08
N GLY A 234 -12.40 -14.80 -0.16
CA GLY A 234 -11.29 -15.48 -0.82
C GLY A 234 -11.73 -16.10 -2.15
N LYS A 235 -11.61 -17.43 -2.28
CA LYS A 235 -12.03 -18.17 -3.48
C LYS A 235 -13.53 -18.15 -3.75
N ARG A 236 -14.37 -17.78 -2.77
CA ARG A 236 -15.82 -17.61 -2.94
C ARG A 236 -16.17 -16.30 -3.65
N LEU A 237 -15.25 -15.32 -3.73
CA LEU A 237 -15.47 -14.09 -4.49
C LEU A 237 -15.47 -14.39 -5.99
N ARG A 238 -16.53 -13.98 -6.70
CA ARG A 238 -16.62 -14.15 -8.16
C ARG A 238 -16.97 -12.90 -8.95
N SER A 239 -17.56 -11.89 -8.34
CA SER A 239 -17.79 -10.59 -8.95
C SER A 239 -17.59 -9.48 -7.95
N VAL A 240 -17.39 -8.26 -8.44
CA VAL A 240 -17.38 -7.05 -7.63
C VAL A 240 -18.28 -6.01 -8.27
N HIS A 241 -18.88 -5.14 -7.47
CA HIS A 241 -19.42 -3.88 -7.93
C HIS A 241 -18.54 -2.74 -7.45
N ILE A 242 -18.09 -1.94 -8.41
CA ILE A 242 -17.16 -0.85 -8.21
C ILE A 242 -17.95 0.43 -8.06
N ALA A 243 -18.11 0.80 -6.80
CA ALA A 243 -18.56 2.10 -6.37
C ALA A 243 -17.79 2.52 -5.12
N ASP A 244 -17.52 3.82 -5.02
CA ASP A 244 -17.02 4.41 -3.79
C ASP A 244 -18.17 4.75 -2.86
N GLY A 245 -17.88 4.76 -1.57
CA GLY A 245 -18.88 4.99 -0.56
C GLY A 245 -18.28 5.26 0.80
N THR A 246 -19.18 5.54 1.74
CA THR A 246 -18.82 5.68 3.15
C THR A 246 -19.03 4.39 3.93
N GLY A 247 -19.67 3.38 3.30
CA GLY A 247 -20.17 2.17 3.95
C GLY A 247 -21.36 2.42 4.88
N LYS A 248 -21.92 3.65 4.91
CA LYS A 248 -23.04 4.04 5.78
C LYS A 248 -24.34 4.29 5.01
N GLN A 249 -24.24 4.57 3.71
CA GLN A 249 -25.34 4.95 2.84
C GLN A 249 -25.06 4.44 1.43
N GLU A 250 -26.12 4.33 0.62
CA GLU A 250 -26.06 3.97 -0.80
C GLU A 250 -25.59 5.16 -1.65
N ASN A 251 -24.32 5.51 -1.53
CA ASN A 251 -23.75 6.68 -2.16
C ASN A 251 -23.49 6.47 -3.66
N HIS A 252 -23.03 5.28 -4.03
CA HIS A 252 -22.62 4.91 -5.39
C HIS A 252 -21.69 5.94 -6.04
N TYR A 253 -20.76 6.53 -5.28
CA TYR A 253 -19.87 7.56 -5.83
C TYR A 253 -18.91 6.95 -6.85
N PHE A 254 -18.50 7.75 -7.83
CA PHE A 254 -17.42 7.36 -8.72
C PHE A 254 -16.09 7.24 -7.94
N PRO A 255 -15.31 6.15 -8.08
CA PRO A 255 -14.04 5.96 -7.36
C PRO A 255 -13.07 7.15 -7.41
N CYS A 256 -13.06 7.86 -8.54
CA CYS A 256 -12.14 8.98 -8.74
C CYS A 256 -12.79 10.37 -8.52
N SER A 257 -13.98 10.44 -7.92
CA SER A 257 -14.61 11.73 -7.58
C SER A 257 -14.05 12.37 -6.32
N GLY A 258 -13.36 11.60 -5.46
CA GLY A 258 -12.86 12.05 -4.16
C GLY A 258 -13.95 12.20 -3.08
N GLN A 259 -15.17 11.74 -3.35
CA GLN A 259 -16.32 11.89 -2.43
C GLN A 259 -16.45 10.72 -1.44
N GLY A 260 -15.96 9.55 -1.81
CA GLY A 260 -16.03 8.35 -0.97
C GLY A 260 -14.85 8.20 -0.02
N GLN A 261 -14.86 7.12 0.75
CA GLN A 261 -13.88 6.83 1.80
C GLN A 261 -13.21 5.46 1.61
N ASN A 262 -13.44 4.79 0.47
CA ASN A 262 -12.82 3.50 0.20
C ASN A 262 -11.31 3.63 0.02
N ASN A 263 -10.57 2.70 0.63
CA ASN A 263 -9.14 2.58 0.43
C ASN A 263 -8.87 1.73 -0.81
N TRP A 264 -8.88 2.35 -1.98
CA TRP A 264 -8.71 1.65 -3.26
C TRP A 264 -7.38 0.90 -3.39
N VAL A 265 -6.30 1.37 -2.74
CA VAL A 265 -5.04 0.62 -2.71
C VAL A 265 -5.23 -0.70 -1.94
N ALA A 266 -5.86 -0.67 -0.78
CA ALA A 266 -6.12 -1.87 0.01
C ALA A 266 -7.09 -2.84 -0.70
N ILE A 267 -8.12 -2.31 -1.36
CA ILE A 267 -9.09 -3.09 -2.15
C ILE A 267 -8.38 -3.82 -3.30
N LEU A 268 -7.60 -3.11 -4.11
CA LEU A 268 -6.91 -3.72 -5.23
C LEU A 268 -5.86 -4.76 -4.76
N LYS A 269 -5.16 -4.50 -3.65
CA LYS A 269 -4.27 -5.50 -3.02
C LYS A 269 -5.05 -6.74 -2.59
N ALA A 270 -6.23 -6.57 -1.98
CA ALA A 270 -7.07 -7.70 -1.55
C ALA A 270 -7.55 -8.53 -2.75
N LEU A 271 -7.96 -7.88 -3.85
CA LEU A 271 -8.37 -8.56 -5.08
C LEU A 271 -7.24 -9.40 -5.67
N ASP A 272 -6.03 -8.83 -5.77
CA ASP A 272 -4.83 -9.55 -6.24
C ASP A 272 -4.50 -10.73 -5.33
N GLN A 273 -4.51 -10.51 -4.01
CA GLN A 273 -4.19 -11.53 -3.01
C GLN A 273 -5.14 -12.73 -3.05
N VAL A 274 -6.44 -12.52 -3.28
CA VAL A 274 -7.40 -13.63 -3.41
C VAL A 274 -7.42 -14.25 -4.81
N GLY A 275 -6.60 -13.73 -5.74
CA GLY A 275 -6.53 -14.20 -7.12
C GLY A 275 -7.79 -13.87 -7.93
N TYR A 276 -8.46 -12.76 -7.61
CA TYR A 276 -9.63 -12.33 -8.36
C TYR A 276 -9.28 -12.05 -9.82
N SER A 277 -10.05 -12.62 -10.74
CA SER A 277 -9.79 -12.53 -12.19
C SER A 277 -11.00 -12.07 -12.99
N GLY A 278 -12.10 -11.69 -12.33
CA GLY A 278 -13.27 -11.11 -12.99
C GLY A 278 -13.03 -9.65 -13.41
N PRO A 279 -14.02 -9.00 -14.04
CA PRO A 279 -13.92 -7.61 -14.42
C PRO A 279 -13.97 -6.67 -13.21
N PHE A 280 -13.39 -5.48 -13.39
CA PHE A 280 -13.63 -4.31 -12.55
C PHE A 280 -14.94 -3.66 -13.02
N MET A 281 -16.06 -4.15 -12.45
CA MET A 281 -17.41 -3.85 -12.92
C MET A 281 -17.98 -2.61 -12.23
N TYR A 282 -18.03 -1.48 -12.92
CA TYR A 282 -18.57 -0.22 -12.40
C TYR A 282 -20.08 -0.27 -12.18
N GLU A 283 -20.49 0.09 -10.96
CA GLU A 283 -21.88 0.34 -10.57
C GLU A 283 -21.97 1.66 -9.76
N SER A 284 -21.30 2.68 -10.27
CA SER A 284 -21.22 4.01 -9.67
C SER A 284 -21.90 5.05 -10.56
N ALA A 285 -22.19 6.21 -9.97
CA ALA A 285 -22.61 7.39 -10.69
C ALA A 285 -21.43 7.96 -11.49
N TYR A 286 -21.49 7.88 -12.82
CA TYR A 286 -20.48 8.43 -13.73
C TYR A 286 -21.11 9.44 -14.68
N LYS A 287 -20.29 10.33 -15.26
CA LYS A 287 -20.74 11.27 -16.31
C LYS A 287 -20.75 10.60 -17.67
N ASP A 288 -19.66 9.92 -18.00
CA ASP A 288 -19.49 9.22 -19.28
C ASP A 288 -18.68 7.92 -19.06
N VAL A 289 -18.98 6.90 -19.86
CA VAL A 289 -18.28 5.60 -19.82
C VAL A 289 -16.79 5.76 -20.11
N LYS A 290 -16.40 6.77 -20.90
CA LYS A 290 -14.98 7.05 -21.18
C LYS A 290 -14.16 7.42 -19.94
N ASP A 291 -14.80 7.86 -18.86
CA ASP A 291 -14.13 8.28 -17.63
C ASP A 291 -13.65 7.07 -16.79
N MET A 292 -14.21 5.88 -17.03
CA MET A 292 -13.92 4.66 -16.27
C MET A 292 -12.47 4.20 -16.42
N LYS A 293 -11.95 4.16 -17.66
CA LYS A 293 -10.59 3.68 -17.91
C LYS A 293 -9.52 4.60 -17.28
N PRO A 294 -9.54 5.93 -17.48
CA PRO A 294 -8.62 6.83 -16.79
C PRO A 294 -8.70 6.69 -15.26
N CYS A 295 -9.91 6.51 -14.72
CA CYS A 295 -10.07 6.29 -13.29
C CYS A 295 -9.39 5.00 -12.82
N TYR A 296 -9.69 3.85 -13.44
CA TYR A 296 -9.03 2.59 -13.12
C TYR A 296 -7.50 2.68 -13.25
N ASP A 297 -7.01 3.31 -14.32
CA ASP A 297 -5.59 3.49 -14.56
C ASP A 297 -4.94 4.29 -13.42
N SER A 298 -5.59 5.36 -12.94
CA SER A 298 -5.12 6.13 -11.79
C SER A 298 -5.09 5.32 -10.50
N LEU A 299 -6.14 4.53 -10.20
CA LEU A 299 -6.18 3.68 -9.01
C LEU A 299 -5.06 2.61 -9.05
N TYR A 300 -4.82 2.03 -10.21
CA TYR A 300 -3.76 1.05 -10.43
C TYR A 300 -2.36 1.68 -10.28
N GLN A 301 -2.14 2.89 -10.80
CA GLN A 301 -0.87 3.59 -10.59
C GLN A 301 -0.61 3.91 -9.12
N ASN A 302 -1.65 4.29 -8.36
CA ASN A 302 -1.54 4.50 -6.91
C ASN A 302 -1.16 3.22 -6.16
N LEU A 303 -1.66 2.06 -6.61
CA LEU A 303 -1.26 0.75 -6.08
C LEU A 303 0.24 0.49 -6.33
N LEU A 304 0.69 0.63 -7.58
CA LEU A 304 2.11 0.42 -7.92
C LEU A 304 3.04 1.37 -7.16
N GLN A 305 2.65 2.64 -7.04
CA GLN A 305 3.41 3.62 -6.27
C GLN A 305 3.48 3.23 -4.79
N SER A 306 2.39 2.74 -4.19
CA SER A 306 2.42 2.24 -2.81
C SER A 306 3.35 1.05 -2.65
N ASP A 307 3.36 0.09 -3.58
CA ASP A 307 4.25 -1.08 -3.50
C ASP A 307 5.73 -0.71 -3.70
N LYS A 308 5.99 0.29 -4.53
CA LYS A 308 7.32 0.87 -4.70
C LYS A 308 7.80 1.52 -3.39
N ILE A 309 6.96 2.32 -2.74
CA ILE A 309 7.28 2.93 -1.43
C ILE A 309 7.57 1.84 -0.39
N ASP A 310 6.71 0.83 -0.28
CA ASP A 310 6.90 -0.29 0.67
C ASP A 310 8.25 -0.98 0.44
N SER A 311 8.59 -1.25 -0.83
CA SER A 311 9.85 -1.90 -1.21
C SER A 311 11.07 -1.05 -0.86
N ILE A 312 11.02 0.27 -1.08
CA ILE A 312 12.12 1.19 -0.75
C ILE A 312 12.30 1.29 0.77
N LEU A 313 11.21 1.44 1.53
CA LEU A 313 11.28 1.51 2.99
C LEU A 313 11.90 0.24 3.57
N ILE A 314 11.51 -0.94 3.07
CA ILE A 314 12.08 -2.22 3.50
C ILE A 314 13.55 -2.33 3.08
N ALA A 315 13.90 -1.95 1.85
CA ALA A 315 15.28 -2.02 1.36
C ALA A 315 16.24 -1.17 2.19
N LYS A 316 15.82 0.03 2.58
CA LYS A 316 16.66 0.96 3.35
C LYS A 316 16.73 0.59 4.83
N ASN A 317 15.61 0.20 5.44
CA ASN A 317 15.56 -0.15 6.86
C ASN A 317 16.03 -1.57 7.17
N PHE A 318 15.59 -2.53 6.37
CA PHE A 318 15.66 -3.96 6.68
C PHE A 318 16.25 -4.79 5.52
N PRO A 319 17.46 -4.48 5.03
CA PRO A 319 18.02 -5.16 3.86
C PRO A 319 18.19 -6.67 4.05
N LEU A 320 18.43 -7.14 5.29
CA LEU A 320 18.46 -8.58 5.59
C LEU A 320 17.10 -9.24 5.33
N LEU A 321 16.00 -8.62 5.76
CA LEU A 321 14.65 -9.17 5.55
C LEU A 321 14.26 -9.12 4.08
N LEU A 322 14.66 -8.07 3.35
CA LEU A 322 14.49 -8.02 1.90
C LEU A 322 15.21 -9.18 1.21
N GLN A 323 16.45 -9.49 1.61
CA GLN A 323 17.19 -10.64 1.07
C GLN A 323 16.48 -11.97 1.35
N MET A 324 15.90 -12.12 2.54
CA MET A 324 15.13 -13.31 2.92
C MET A 324 13.80 -13.45 2.17
N GLU A 325 13.20 -12.33 1.78
CA GLU A 325 11.93 -12.28 1.03
C GLU A 325 12.09 -12.58 -0.46
N LYS A 326 13.27 -12.31 -1.04
CA LYS A 326 13.52 -12.57 -2.47
C LYS A 326 13.23 -14.04 -2.81
N LYS A 327 12.37 -14.24 -3.82
CA LYS A 327 12.00 -15.57 -4.31
C LYS A 327 13.24 -16.39 -4.64
N GLY A 328 13.39 -17.54 -4.00
CA GLY A 328 14.62 -18.32 -4.16
C GLY A 328 14.84 -19.40 -3.10
N THR A 329 16.10 -19.78 -2.94
CA THR A 329 16.53 -20.81 -1.98
C THR A 329 16.28 -20.38 -0.54
N ALA A 330 16.52 -19.10 -0.21
CA ALA A 330 16.33 -18.56 1.12
C ALA A 330 14.86 -18.55 1.55
N GLU A 331 14.00 -17.92 0.77
CA GLU A 331 12.54 -17.92 0.98
C GLU A 331 12.01 -19.35 1.16
N LYS A 332 12.34 -20.28 0.26
CA LYS A 332 11.90 -21.68 0.36
C LYS A 332 12.37 -22.38 1.63
N ALA A 333 13.61 -22.11 2.07
CA ALA A 333 14.14 -22.69 3.31
C ALA A 333 13.39 -22.17 4.53
N LEU A 334 13.11 -20.87 4.58
CA LEU A 334 12.35 -20.24 5.67
C LEU A 334 10.90 -20.72 5.72
N LEU A 335 10.23 -20.82 4.57
CA LEU A 335 8.84 -21.31 4.47
C LEU A 335 8.71 -22.79 4.84
N LYS A 336 9.75 -23.61 4.65
CA LYS A 336 9.76 -25.04 5.01
C LYS A 336 10.17 -25.31 6.46
N ASN A 337 10.73 -24.33 7.15
CA ASN A 337 11.25 -24.51 8.49
C ASN A 337 10.13 -24.61 9.53
N LYS A 338 10.01 -25.77 10.20
CA LYS A 338 8.94 -26.00 11.19
C LYS A 338 9.00 -25.04 12.39
N GLN A 339 10.18 -24.74 12.91
CA GLN A 339 10.34 -23.88 14.09
C GLN A 339 9.95 -22.43 13.77
N LEU A 340 10.40 -21.89 12.64
CA LEU A 340 10.03 -20.53 12.20
C LEU A 340 8.52 -20.43 11.91
N GLN A 341 7.91 -21.48 11.35
CA GLN A 341 6.46 -21.52 11.13
C GLN A 341 5.67 -21.64 12.46
N GLN A 342 6.20 -22.33 13.47
CA GLN A 342 5.59 -22.35 14.81
C GLN A 342 5.60 -20.97 15.46
N ILE A 343 6.71 -20.23 15.34
CA ILE A 343 6.81 -18.86 15.84
C ILE A 343 5.81 -17.94 15.13
N LEU A 344 5.69 -18.06 13.79
CA LEU A 344 4.69 -17.33 13.01
C LEU A 344 3.26 -17.61 13.50
N THR A 345 2.90 -18.88 13.70
CA THR A 345 1.57 -19.28 14.17
C THR A 345 1.28 -18.69 15.55
N ALA A 346 2.22 -18.82 16.50
CA ALA A 346 2.06 -18.26 17.85
C ALA A 346 1.92 -16.72 17.81
N GLN A 347 2.67 -16.05 16.94
CA GLN A 347 2.54 -14.60 16.75
C GLN A 347 1.17 -14.22 16.18
N ARG A 348 0.65 -14.95 15.19
CA ARG A 348 -0.68 -14.70 14.62
C ARG A 348 -1.80 -14.94 15.64
N GLU A 349 -1.70 -15.99 16.44
CA GLU A 349 -2.65 -16.26 17.53
C GLU A 349 -2.65 -15.13 18.56
N ARG A 350 -1.47 -14.67 18.98
CA ARG A 350 -1.31 -13.52 19.88
C ARG A 350 -1.97 -12.26 19.32
N VAL A 351 -1.75 -11.94 18.04
CA VAL A 351 -2.37 -10.77 17.39
C VAL A 351 -3.89 -10.95 17.21
N HIS A 352 -4.36 -12.14 16.86
CA HIS A 352 -5.79 -12.45 16.76
C HIS A 352 -6.52 -12.29 18.10
N GLN A 353 -5.92 -12.75 19.20
CA GLN A 353 -6.46 -12.52 20.55
C GLN A 353 -6.48 -11.03 20.90
N ALA A 354 -5.44 -10.29 20.52
CA ALA A 354 -5.36 -8.85 20.75
C ALA A 354 -6.46 -8.09 20.01
N ILE A 355 -6.75 -8.41 18.74
CA ILE A 355 -7.84 -7.79 17.95
C ILE A 355 -9.20 -7.85 18.66
N ASN A 356 -9.44 -8.91 19.43
CA ASN A 356 -10.71 -9.13 20.13
C ASN A 356 -10.73 -8.56 21.55
N SER A 357 -9.57 -8.46 22.21
CA SER A 357 -9.48 -8.10 23.64
C SER A 357 -8.92 -6.70 23.90
N CYS A 358 -8.02 -6.19 23.06
CA CYS A 358 -7.35 -4.91 23.26
C CYS A 358 -8.30 -3.72 23.13
N LYS A 359 -8.10 -2.72 23.98
CA LYS A 359 -8.82 -1.43 23.95
C LYS A 359 -7.90 -0.24 23.69
N THR A 360 -6.59 -0.48 23.52
CA THR A 360 -5.59 0.57 23.33
C THR A 360 -4.61 0.21 22.22
N VAL A 361 -4.07 1.23 21.56
CA VAL A 361 -3.04 1.04 20.52
C VAL A 361 -1.75 0.44 21.09
N SER A 362 -1.40 0.74 22.34
CA SER A 362 -0.25 0.12 22.99
C SER A 362 -0.42 -1.39 23.18
N CYS A 363 -1.63 -1.86 23.50
CA CYS A 363 -1.93 -3.29 23.57
C CYS A 363 -1.70 -3.99 22.22
N TYR A 364 -2.13 -3.36 21.12
CA TYR A 364 -1.83 -3.83 19.76
C TYR A 364 -0.33 -3.84 19.45
N ALA A 365 0.39 -2.79 19.84
CA ALA A 365 1.84 -2.72 19.66
C ALA A 365 2.57 -3.87 20.37
N GLU A 366 2.23 -4.16 21.62
CA GLU A 366 2.84 -5.27 22.36
C GLU A 366 2.52 -6.63 21.75
N ALA A 367 1.31 -6.80 21.20
CA ALA A 367 0.92 -8.05 20.54
C ALA A 367 1.73 -8.35 19.27
N VAL A 368 2.07 -7.33 18.47
CA VAL A 368 2.79 -7.51 17.19
C VAL A 368 4.32 -7.45 17.34
N LYS A 369 4.85 -6.88 18.44
CA LYS A 369 6.29 -6.82 18.71
C LYS A 369 6.93 -8.21 18.79
N TRP A 370 8.21 -8.24 18.45
CA TRP A 370 9.11 -9.34 18.79
C TRP A 370 9.45 -9.31 20.27
N ASN A 371 9.29 -10.43 20.96
CA ASN A 371 9.85 -10.58 22.30
C ASN A 371 11.30 -11.12 22.25
N GLN A 372 12.06 -10.94 23.34
CA GLN A 372 13.48 -11.32 23.36
C GLN A 372 13.71 -12.82 23.12
N LYS A 373 12.79 -13.67 23.57
CA LYS A 373 12.85 -15.12 23.35
C LYS A 373 12.72 -15.45 21.86
N GLU A 374 11.72 -14.90 21.18
CA GLU A 374 11.53 -15.06 19.73
C GLU A 374 12.76 -14.59 18.95
N VAL A 375 13.33 -13.43 19.30
CA VAL A 375 14.52 -12.89 18.65
C VAL A 375 15.70 -13.85 18.78
N ASN A 376 15.90 -14.42 19.96
CA ASN A 376 16.98 -15.37 20.21
C ASN A 376 16.76 -16.70 19.47
N GLU A 377 15.55 -17.25 19.52
CA GLU A 377 15.19 -18.51 18.85
C GLU A 377 15.33 -18.41 17.34
N ILE A 378 14.80 -17.34 16.73
CA ILE A 378 14.94 -17.07 15.29
C ILE A 378 16.43 -16.90 14.94
N GLY A 379 17.19 -16.13 15.72
CA GLY A 379 18.61 -15.90 15.46
C GLY A 379 19.42 -17.20 15.47
N ASN A 380 19.14 -18.10 16.40
CA ASN A 380 19.75 -19.43 16.45
C ASN A 380 19.35 -20.28 15.24
N GLU A 381 18.08 -20.23 14.86
CA GLU A 381 17.57 -21.03 13.76
C GLU A 381 18.10 -20.57 12.39
N LEU A 382 18.24 -19.25 12.19
CA LEU A 382 18.86 -18.68 10.99
C LEU A 382 20.31 -19.14 10.82
N ILE A 383 21.08 -19.19 11.92
CA ILE A 383 22.46 -19.71 11.91
C ILE A 383 22.47 -21.21 11.58
N ARG A 384 21.57 -21.98 12.20
CA ARG A 384 21.47 -23.43 12.01
C ARG A 384 21.17 -23.80 10.55
N LEU A 385 20.31 -23.02 9.89
CA LEU A 385 19.88 -23.29 8.51
C LEU A 385 20.97 -23.08 7.45
N LYS A 386 22.04 -22.32 7.75
CA LYS A 386 23.15 -22.05 6.81
C LYS A 386 22.67 -21.72 5.39
N ILE A 387 21.71 -20.81 5.29
CA ILE A 387 21.00 -20.53 4.05
C ILE A 387 21.95 -19.91 3.02
N ASN A 388 22.10 -20.56 1.87
CA ASN A 388 22.84 -20.02 0.73
C ASN A 388 22.20 -18.71 0.25
N GLY A 389 23.02 -17.65 0.18
CA GLY A 389 22.60 -16.30 -0.21
C GLY A 389 22.44 -15.33 0.97
N LEU A 390 22.53 -15.80 2.22
CA LEU A 390 22.65 -14.95 3.40
C LEU A 390 24.13 -14.83 3.84
N GLU A 391 24.38 -13.86 4.74
CA GLU A 391 25.68 -13.65 5.38
C GLU A 391 26.21 -14.95 6.00
N ARG A 392 27.48 -15.27 5.72
CA ARG A 392 28.15 -16.49 6.19
C ARG A 392 28.75 -16.32 7.58
N ASP A 393 29.13 -15.10 7.94
CA ASP A 393 29.55 -14.79 9.30
C ASP A 393 28.33 -14.84 10.24
N THR A 394 28.31 -15.85 11.11
CA THR A 394 27.18 -16.11 12.00
C THR A 394 26.99 -15.01 13.06
N ALA A 395 28.06 -14.32 13.45
CA ALA A 395 27.98 -13.19 14.38
C ALA A 395 27.37 -11.97 13.69
N VAL A 396 27.75 -11.70 12.44
CA VAL A 396 27.16 -10.63 11.62
C VAL A 396 25.70 -10.92 11.33
N LEU A 397 25.35 -12.15 10.92
CA LEU A 397 23.96 -12.55 10.65
C LEU A 397 23.08 -12.35 11.90
N ARG A 398 23.55 -12.80 13.08
CA ARG A 398 22.81 -12.64 14.34
C ARG A 398 22.63 -11.17 14.72
N LYS A 399 23.69 -10.36 14.58
CA LYS A 399 23.64 -8.92 14.85
C LYS A 399 22.66 -8.21 13.91
N SER A 400 22.70 -8.53 12.62
CA SER A 400 21.81 -7.96 11.60
C SER A 400 20.35 -8.33 11.84
N TRP A 401 20.08 -9.60 12.21
CA TRP A 401 18.74 -10.03 12.60
C TRP A 401 18.24 -9.27 13.84
N ASN A 402 19.06 -9.18 14.89
CA ASN A 402 18.70 -8.45 16.10
C ASN A 402 18.38 -6.97 15.80
N LYS A 403 19.21 -6.30 14.99
CA LYS A 403 18.94 -4.93 14.54
C LYS A 403 17.61 -4.80 13.79
N CYS A 404 17.29 -5.73 12.89
CA CYS A 404 16.01 -5.70 12.17
C CYS A 404 14.82 -5.85 13.13
N ALA A 405 14.88 -6.84 14.03
CA ALA A 405 13.82 -7.09 14.99
C ALA A 405 13.61 -5.91 15.95
N MET A 406 14.69 -5.34 16.48
CA MET A 406 14.63 -4.20 17.39
C MET A 406 14.23 -2.90 16.69
N GLY A 407 14.61 -2.72 15.43
CA GLY A 407 14.16 -1.59 14.60
C GLY A 407 12.65 -1.63 14.34
N ILE A 408 12.10 -2.81 14.01
CA ILE A 408 10.65 -3.01 13.91
C ILE A 408 9.95 -2.68 15.24
N ASN A 409 10.47 -3.20 16.36
CA ASN A 409 9.93 -2.88 17.68
C ASN A 409 9.99 -1.38 17.98
N ARG A 410 11.07 -0.70 17.56
CA ARG A 410 11.24 0.75 17.72
C ARG A 410 10.19 1.53 16.94
N ILE A 411 9.85 1.11 15.72
CA ILE A 411 8.75 1.70 14.95
C ILE A 411 7.44 1.60 15.73
N PHE A 412 7.12 0.43 16.28
CA PHE A 412 5.90 0.27 17.09
C PHE A 412 5.92 1.08 18.38
N ASP A 413 7.07 1.14 19.06
CA ASP A 413 7.27 1.96 20.24
C ASP A 413 6.97 3.44 19.98
N VAL A 414 7.54 4.00 18.91
CA VAL A 414 7.39 5.43 18.59
C VAL A 414 6.02 5.70 17.98
N TYR A 415 5.67 5.00 16.91
CA TYR A 415 4.57 5.35 16.01
C TYR A 415 3.25 4.65 16.32
N ILE A 416 3.20 3.81 17.36
CA ILE A 416 1.96 3.28 17.94
C ILE A 416 1.87 3.65 19.42
N SER A 417 2.87 3.27 20.21
CA SER A 417 2.86 3.44 21.67
C SER A 417 3.24 4.85 22.15
N SER A 418 3.56 5.77 21.23
CA SER A 418 3.95 7.15 21.54
C SER A 418 5.17 7.27 22.49
N LYS A 419 6.09 6.29 22.48
CA LYS A 419 7.37 6.42 23.18
C LYS A 419 8.22 7.47 22.48
N ALA A 420 8.98 8.24 23.25
CA ALA A 420 9.82 9.30 22.71
C ALA A 420 10.85 8.74 21.69
N PRO A 421 10.92 9.31 20.47
CA PRO A 421 12.01 9.05 19.53
C PRO A 421 13.32 9.70 20.03
N ARG A 422 14.44 9.53 19.31
CA ARG A 422 15.71 10.19 19.65
C ARG A 422 15.55 11.71 19.67
N TYR A 423 14.76 12.25 18.73
CA TYR A 423 14.48 13.67 18.59
C TYR A 423 12.97 13.97 18.60
N PRO A 424 12.33 14.08 19.78
CA PRO A 424 10.87 14.20 19.90
C PRO A 424 10.24 15.39 19.17
N LYS A 425 10.98 16.49 18.97
CA LYS A 425 10.45 17.68 18.30
C LYS A 425 10.14 17.45 16.81
N ILE A 426 10.77 16.47 16.18
CA ILE A 426 10.74 16.28 14.72
C ILE A 426 10.35 14.84 14.32
N ASP A 427 10.46 13.88 15.24
CA ASP A 427 10.34 12.44 14.94
C ASP A 427 9.11 11.79 15.56
N SER A 428 8.29 12.57 16.27
CA SER A 428 7.17 12.02 17.03
C SER A 428 6.06 11.46 16.14
N ILE A 429 5.23 10.61 16.74
CA ILE A 429 3.98 10.12 16.17
C ILE A 429 3.06 11.28 15.74
N SER A 430 2.25 11.04 14.70
CA SER A 430 1.33 12.05 14.13
C SER A 430 -0.02 12.14 14.85
N PHE A 431 -0.34 11.15 15.69
CA PHE A 431 -1.64 11.00 16.35
C PHE A 431 -1.59 11.41 17.82
N LYS A 432 -2.72 11.92 18.32
CA LYS A 432 -2.87 12.25 19.73
C LYS A 432 -3.04 10.97 20.56
N ARG A 433 -2.63 11.02 21.83
CA ARG A 433 -2.90 9.94 22.79
C ARG A 433 -4.42 9.75 22.90
N GLY A 434 -4.88 8.50 22.74
CA GLY A 434 -6.30 8.14 22.85
C GLY A 434 -7.13 8.39 21.58
N ASP A 435 -6.48 8.67 20.44
CA ASP A 435 -7.18 8.82 19.16
C ASP A 435 -7.91 7.53 18.76
N THR A 436 -9.24 7.57 18.74
CA THR A 436 -10.10 6.42 18.45
C THR A 436 -10.10 6.03 16.98
N LEU A 437 -9.87 7.00 16.07
CA LEU A 437 -9.71 6.71 14.65
C LEU A 437 -8.39 5.97 14.42
N PHE A 438 -7.32 6.42 15.05
CA PHE A 438 -6.03 5.72 14.99
C PHE A 438 -6.13 4.30 15.56
N LEU A 439 -6.83 4.11 16.69
CA LEU A 439 -7.10 2.79 17.26
C LEU A 439 -7.80 1.86 16.26
N ALA A 440 -8.86 2.34 15.62
CA ALA A 440 -9.62 1.58 14.64
C ALA A 440 -8.77 1.25 13.39
N GLN A 441 -7.95 2.20 12.92
CA GLN A 441 -7.04 1.98 11.78
C GLN A 441 -5.98 0.92 12.09
N VAL A 442 -5.35 0.96 13.28
CA VAL A 442 -4.37 -0.05 13.70
C VAL A 442 -5.02 -1.43 13.83
N GLN A 443 -6.20 -1.51 14.46
CA GLN A 443 -6.95 -2.76 14.59
C GLN A 443 -7.27 -3.35 13.20
N GLN A 444 -7.74 -2.52 12.28
CA GLN A 444 -8.07 -2.93 10.92
C GLN A 444 -6.83 -3.43 10.16
N LEU A 445 -5.71 -2.71 10.23
CA LEU A 445 -4.44 -3.13 9.64
C LEU A 445 -4.03 -4.52 10.13
N LEU A 446 -4.08 -4.76 11.45
CA LEU A 446 -3.73 -6.05 12.02
C LEU A 446 -4.70 -7.16 11.59
N ASN A 447 -6.00 -6.88 11.59
CA ASN A 447 -7.03 -7.84 11.18
C ASN A 447 -6.85 -8.29 9.72
N HIS A 448 -6.50 -7.35 8.84
CA HIS A 448 -6.21 -7.64 7.44
C HIS A 448 -5.00 -8.58 7.28
N LYS A 449 -3.94 -8.42 8.08
CA LYS A 449 -2.73 -9.25 7.96
C LYS A 449 -2.92 -10.67 8.50
N ILE A 450 -3.79 -10.88 9.49
CA ILE A 450 -4.00 -12.20 10.07
C ILE A 450 -5.01 -13.08 9.31
N THR A 451 -5.83 -12.51 8.44
CA THR A 451 -6.88 -13.22 7.67
C THR A 451 -6.37 -13.80 6.34
N GLY A 452 -5.09 -13.59 6.00
CA GLY A 452 -4.45 -14.06 4.76
C GLY A 452 -3.82 -15.46 4.82
N GLU A 453 -2.95 -15.75 3.84
CA GLU A 453 -2.27 -17.04 3.63
C GLU A 453 -1.68 -17.63 4.91
N LYS A 454 -1.89 -18.93 5.16
CA LYS A 454 -1.40 -19.60 6.38
C LYS A 454 0.12 -19.77 6.41
N ARG A 455 0.80 -19.70 5.26
CA ARG A 455 2.23 -19.99 5.13
C ARG A 455 2.95 -18.79 4.53
N LEU A 456 3.61 -18.02 5.39
CA LEU A 456 4.34 -16.81 5.04
C LEU A 456 5.73 -16.84 5.69
N PRO A 457 6.67 -15.97 5.27
CA PRO A 457 7.89 -15.74 6.04
C PRO A 457 7.55 -15.34 7.48
N PHE A 458 8.31 -15.84 8.46
CA PHE A 458 8.01 -15.63 9.87
C PHE A 458 7.97 -14.14 10.28
N PHE A 459 8.66 -13.28 9.53
CA PHE A 459 8.73 -11.85 9.77
C PHE A 459 7.67 -11.02 9.03
N GLU A 460 6.83 -11.63 8.19
CA GLU A 460 5.92 -10.90 7.30
C GLU A 460 4.95 -10.01 8.08
N LEU A 461 4.29 -10.56 9.10
CA LEU A 461 3.31 -9.84 9.91
C LEU A 461 3.92 -8.57 10.57
N PRO A 462 4.99 -8.66 11.39
CA PRO A 462 5.57 -7.49 12.03
C PRO A 462 6.26 -6.54 11.04
N LEU A 463 6.92 -7.04 10.00
CA LEU A 463 7.56 -6.20 8.99
C LEU A 463 6.52 -5.35 8.24
N ARG A 464 5.49 -5.97 7.65
CA ARG A 464 4.47 -5.25 6.90
C ARG A 464 3.67 -4.30 7.78
N THR A 465 3.38 -4.71 9.02
CA THR A 465 2.71 -3.82 9.98
C THR A 465 3.58 -2.59 10.27
N ALA A 466 4.89 -2.74 10.46
CA ALA A 466 5.78 -1.60 10.70
C ALA A 466 5.78 -0.60 9.53
N ILE A 467 5.83 -1.10 8.30
CA ILE A 467 5.77 -0.26 7.10
C ILE A 467 4.41 0.45 6.97
N ASP A 468 3.32 -0.27 7.19
CA ASP A 468 1.97 0.32 7.15
C ASP A 468 1.79 1.38 8.24
N ILE A 469 2.40 1.21 9.42
CA ILE A 469 2.36 2.19 10.51
C ILE A 469 3.17 3.45 10.21
N LEU A 470 4.34 3.33 9.57
CA LEU A 470 5.09 4.49 9.09
C LEU A 470 4.24 5.30 8.10
N LYS A 471 3.67 4.65 7.08
CA LYS A 471 2.79 5.32 6.11
C LYS A 471 1.55 5.93 6.76
N LEU A 472 0.92 5.23 7.70
CA LEU A 472 -0.24 5.73 8.44
C LEU A 472 0.09 7.02 9.21
N ASN A 473 1.31 7.15 9.72
CA ASN A 473 1.79 8.36 10.35
C ASN A 473 2.29 9.44 9.37
N GLY A 474 2.26 9.18 8.05
CA GLY A 474 2.86 10.04 7.03
C GLY A 474 4.39 10.11 7.13
N ARG A 475 5.02 9.04 7.61
CA ARG A 475 6.46 8.94 7.90
C ARG A 475 7.22 8.03 6.93
N ASP A 476 6.96 8.23 5.64
CA ASP A 476 7.59 7.54 4.52
C ASP A 476 8.77 8.32 3.91
N GLU A 477 9.33 9.31 4.64
CA GLU A 477 10.34 10.25 4.16
C GLU A 477 11.55 9.55 3.52
N ALA A 478 11.99 8.42 4.10
CA ALA A 478 13.11 7.65 3.59
C ALA A 478 12.92 7.15 2.15
N ALA A 479 11.69 7.13 1.61
CA ALA A 479 11.38 6.67 0.26
C ALA A 479 11.05 7.78 -0.76
N ARG A 480 10.79 9.02 -0.31
CA ARG A 480 10.19 10.08 -1.15
C ARG A 480 11.03 10.52 -2.35
N TYR A 481 12.36 10.37 -2.27
CA TYR A 481 13.30 10.85 -3.29
C TYR A 481 14.18 9.72 -3.89
N GLU A 482 13.72 8.47 -3.78
CA GLU A 482 14.45 7.31 -4.29
C GLU A 482 13.91 6.83 -5.67
N PRO A 483 14.78 6.31 -6.56
CA PRO A 483 16.22 6.13 -6.36
C PRO A 483 16.99 7.45 -6.47
N LEU A 484 17.94 7.67 -5.55
CA LEU A 484 18.63 8.95 -5.35
C LEU A 484 19.48 9.41 -6.55
N ASN A 485 19.77 8.55 -7.53
CA ASN A 485 20.49 8.89 -8.76
C ASN A 485 19.58 9.36 -9.92
N SER A 486 18.27 9.48 -9.66
CA SER A 486 17.26 9.93 -10.62
C SER A 486 16.62 11.24 -10.18
N GLY A 487 15.57 11.69 -10.88
CA GLY A 487 14.83 12.91 -10.53
C GLY A 487 15.74 14.13 -10.41
N LEU A 488 15.68 14.83 -9.28
CA LEU A 488 16.47 16.03 -9.00
C LEU A 488 17.99 15.78 -8.97
N ASN A 489 18.46 14.55 -8.95
CA ASN A 489 19.89 14.22 -9.02
C ASN A 489 20.31 13.64 -10.37
N ALA A 490 19.40 13.48 -11.34
CA ALA A 490 19.71 12.83 -12.61
C ALA A 490 20.82 13.54 -13.39
N ALA A 491 20.69 14.87 -13.58
CA ALA A 491 21.68 15.67 -14.29
C ALA A 491 23.08 15.66 -13.64
N PRO A 492 23.24 15.98 -12.34
CA PRO A 492 24.55 15.93 -11.72
C PRO A 492 25.11 14.51 -11.62
N PHE A 493 24.27 13.48 -11.48
CA PHE A 493 24.72 12.08 -11.49
C PHE A 493 25.35 11.68 -12.83
N LEU A 494 24.78 12.09 -13.96
CA LEU A 494 25.37 11.84 -15.29
C LEU A 494 26.76 12.49 -15.47
N LYS A 495 26.99 13.62 -14.80
CA LYS A 495 28.25 14.37 -14.87
C LYS A 495 29.39 13.73 -14.08
N VAL A 496 29.07 12.92 -13.06
CA VAL A 496 30.06 12.21 -12.22
C VAL A 496 31.03 11.37 -13.07
N GLY A 497 30.50 10.62 -14.05
CA GLY A 497 31.30 9.78 -14.93
C GLY A 497 32.21 10.53 -15.91
N HIS A 498 31.98 11.84 -16.09
CA HIS A 498 32.70 12.70 -17.04
C HIS A 498 33.58 13.75 -16.35
N THR A 499 33.72 13.68 -15.02
CA THR A 499 34.45 14.67 -14.23
C THR A 499 35.94 14.35 -14.18
N ASP A 500 36.80 15.31 -14.54
CA ASP A 500 38.25 15.22 -14.26
C ASP A 500 38.53 15.49 -12.79
N TRP A 501 38.50 14.43 -11.99
CA TRP A 501 38.73 14.49 -10.56
C TRP A 501 40.12 15.01 -10.16
N LYS A 502 41.11 14.99 -11.06
CA LYS A 502 42.46 15.49 -10.75
C LYS A 502 42.50 17.01 -10.65
N ALA A 503 41.60 17.71 -11.34
CA ALA A 503 41.49 19.16 -11.32
C ALA A 503 40.98 19.72 -9.98
N PHE A 504 40.38 18.88 -9.12
CA PHE A 504 39.71 19.32 -7.90
C PHE A 504 40.40 18.80 -6.63
N LYS A 505 40.48 19.67 -5.62
CA LYS A 505 41.04 19.31 -4.30
C LYS A 505 40.07 18.43 -3.51
N TYR A 506 38.77 18.72 -3.57
CA TYR A 506 37.73 18.03 -2.80
C TYR A 506 36.79 17.24 -3.71
N SER A 507 36.21 16.15 -3.20
CA SER A 507 35.22 15.34 -3.94
C SER A 507 33.91 16.10 -4.13
N MET A 508 33.52 16.93 -3.16
CA MET A 508 32.31 17.74 -3.18
C MET A 508 32.39 18.86 -2.14
N ILE A 509 31.55 19.88 -2.33
CA ILE A 509 31.18 20.84 -1.29
C ILE A 509 29.86 20.37 -0.65
N LEU A 510 29.89 19.99 0.61
CA LEU A 510 28.69 19.67 1.40
C LEU A 510 28.17 20.93 2.08
N VAL A 511 26.89 21.24 1.87
CA VAL A 511 26.19 22.35 2.51
C VAL A 511 25.09 21.77 3.40
N PRO A 512 25.29 21.71 4.73
CA PRO A 512 24.26 21.23 5.65
C PRO A 512 23.08 22.20 5.69
N GLY A 513 21.89 21.63 5.72
CA GLY A 513 20.62 22.33 5.84
C GLY A 513 20.46 23.01 7.18
N LEU A 514 19.54 23.97 7.19
CA LEU A 514 19.05 24.66 8.36
C LEU A 514 17.56 24.88 8.16
N GLY A 515 16.75 24.04 8.79
CA GLY A 515 15.30 24.14 8.71
C GLY A 515 14.78 25.40 9.40
N PRO A 516 13.80 26.09 8.79
CA PRO A 516 13.18 27.24 9.41
C PRO A 516 12.31 26.83 10.60
N GLU A 517 12.31 27.64 11.66
CA GLU A 517 11.42 27.42 12.82
C GLU A 517 10.00 27.97 12.59
N VAL A 518 9.81 28.75 11.52
CA VAL A 518 8.54 29.41 11.19
C VAL A 518 7.71 28.52 10.25
N PRO A 519 6.49 28.10 10.64
CA PRO A 519 5.60 27.36 9.75
C PRO A 519 5.32 28.10 8.45
N GLY A 520 5.38 27.38 7.33
CA GLY A 520 5.14 27.95 5.99
C GLY A 520 6.37 28.58 5.34
N MET A 521 7.48 28.75 6.05
CA MET A 521 8.74 29.19 5.45
C MET A 521 9.43 28.01 4.74
N ALA A 522 9.80 28.21 3.48
CA ALA A 522 10.42 27.16 2.66
C ALA A 522 11.94 27.03 2.87
N LEU A 523 12.64 28.15 3.02
CA LEU A 523 14.10 28.19 3.20
C LEU A 523 14.47 29.21 4.29
N ASP A 524 15.31 28.78 5.23
CA ASP A 524 15.85 29.66 6.27
C ASP A 524 16.84 30.67 5.68
N PRO A 525 16.82 31.97 6.08
CA PRO A 525 17.76 32.97 5.58
C PRO A 525 19.25 32.64 5.83
N ASN A 526 19.58 32.00 6.95
CA ASN A 526 20.94 31.54 7.20
C ASN A 526 21.27 30.28 6.39
N GLY A 527 20.28 29.44 6.08
CA GLY A 527 20.42 28.38 5.09
C GLY A 527 20.80 28.93 3.70
N ALA A 528 20.16 30.02 3.28
CA ALA A 528 20.51 30.73 2.04
C ALA A 528 21.95 31.29 2.07
N LYS A 529 22.38 31.89 3.19
CA LYS A 529 23.78 32.34 3.35
C LYS A 529 24.81 31.22 3.24
N ARG A 530 24.50 30.02 3.75
CA ARG A 530 25.39 28.85 3.56
C ARG A 530 25.50 28.46 2.08
N CYS A 531 24.40 28.56 1.32
CA CYS A 531 24.43 28.37 -0.13
C CYS A 531 25.29 29.42 -0.83
N GLU A 532 25.17 30.70 -0.47
CA GLU A 532 26.01 31.78 -1.01
C GLU A 532 27.50 31.53 -0.74
N ALA A 533 27.86 31.13 0.49
CA ALA A 533 29.23 30.76 0.85
C ALA A 533 29.74 29.57 0.01
N ALA A 534 28.90 28.54 -0.20
CA ALA A 534 29.26 27.39 -1.02
C ALA A 534 29.50 27.77 -2.48
N VAL A 535 28.73 28.72 -3.03
CA VAL A 535 28.95 29.26 -4.38
C VAL A 535 30.32 29.90 -4.51
N LEU A 536 30.80 30.62 -3.50
CA LEU A 536 32.15 31.20 -3.52
C LEU A 536 33.22 30.12 -3.62
N ARG A 537 33.09 29.03 -2.87
CA ARG A 537 34.03 27.87 -2.91
C ARG A 537 33.96 27.13 -4.24
N TYR A 538 32.75 26.98 -4.79
CA TYR A 538 32.55 26.36 -6.10
C TYR A 538 33.19 27.18 -7.22
N LYS A 539 33.01 28.51 -7.24
CA LYS A 539 33.61 29.42 -8.22
C LYS A 539 35.15 29.47 -8.15
N GLN A 540 35.73 29.11 -7.00
CA GLN A 540 37.18 28.94 -6.85
C GLN A 540 37.71 27.62 -7.42
N GLY A 541 36.85 26.73 -7.93
CA GLY A 541 37.25 25.43 -8.47
C GLY A 541 37.66 24.41 -7.41
N LEU A 542 37.20 24.57 -6.16
CA LEU A 542 37.61 23.68 -5.06
C LEU A 542 37.03 22.26 -5.18
N ALA A 543 35.82 22.13 -5.70
CA ALA A 543 35.14 20.86 -5.94
C ALA A 543 34.24 20.94 -7.19
N PRO A 544 33.97 19.82 -7.86
CA PRO A 544 33.15 19.79 -9.07
C PRO A 544 31.64 19.88 -8.78
N PHE A 545 31.22 19.57 -7.56
CA PHE A 545 29.82 19.46 -7.17
C PHE A 545 29.52 20.16 -5.84
N ILE A 546 28.33 20.74 -5.75
CA ILE A 546 27.70 21.19 -4.51
C ILE A 546 26.64 20.16 -4.12
N VAL A 547 26.68 19.67 -2.88
CA VAL A 547 25.69 18.76 -2.29
C VAL A 547 24.98 19.51 -1.17
N VAL A 548 23.72 19.86 -1.38
CA VAL A 548 22.86 20.43 -0.32
C VAL A 548 22.16 19.29 0.41
N SER A 549 22.21 19.26 1.73
CA SER A 549 21.81 18.11 2.54
C SER A 549 20.85 18.51 3.65
N GLY A 550 19.70 17.83 3.76
CA GLY A 550 18.66 18.14 4.75
C GLY A 550 17.27 17.69 4.30
N GLY A 551 16.50 17.14 5.25
CA GLY A 551 15.20 16.53 5.02
C GLY A 551 13.99 17.41 5.38
N GLN A 552 12.84 16.77 5.56
CA GLN A 552 11.60 17.41 6.04
C GLN A 552 11.58 17.39 7.58
N VAL A 553 12.37 18.28 8.18
CA VAL A 553 12.66 18.24 9.61
C VAL A 553 11.88 19.30 10.40
N HIS A 554 12.11 20.58 10.09
CA HIS A 554 11.55 21.71 10.83
C HIS A 554 10.60 22.57 9.99
N PRO A 555 9.48 23.03 10.59
CA PRO A 555 8.89 22.51 11.82
C PRO A 555 8.36 21.07 11.62
N PHE A 556 7.94 20.41 12.71
CA PHE A 556 7.35 19.07 12.67
C PHE A 556 6.30 18.95 11.56
N ARG A 557 6.47 17.94 10.68
CA ARG A 557 5.60 17.68 9.50
C ARG A 557 5.56 18.83 8.48
N THR A 558 6.64 19.60 8.37
CA THR A 558 6.83 20.55 7.28
C THR A 558 6.64 19.87 5.91
N PRO A 559 5.97 20.51 4.94
CA PRO A 559 5.92 20.01 3.57
C PRO A 559 7.26 20.23 2.84
N PHE A 560 8.10 21.15 3.32
CA PHE A 560 9.34 21.56 2.66
C PHE A 560 10.50 20.64 2.99
N ASN A 561 11.25 20.22 1.97
CA ASN A 561 12.50 19.49 2.12
C ASN A 561 13.67 20.46 1.97
N GLU A 562 14.52 20.57 3.00
CA GLU A 562 15.59 21.57 3.05
C GLU A 562 16.52 21.50 1.83
N ALA A 563 16.99 20.30 1.46
CA ALA A 563 17.89 20.12 0.32
C ALA A 563 17.22 20.54 -1.01
N VAL A 564 15.93 20.24 -1.18
CA VAL A 564 15.19 20.65 -2.38
C VAL A 564 15.09 22.17 -2.48
N GLU A 565 14.73 22.86 -1.40
CA GLU A 565 14.60 24.31 -1.40
C GLU A 565 15.96 25.01 -1.54
N MET A 566 17.02 24.45 -0.95
CA MET A 566 18.39 24.95 -1.15
C MET A 566 18.87 24.77 -2.60
N LYS A 567 18.54 23.65 -3.26
CA LYS A 567 18.87 23.44 -4.67
C LYS A 567 18.15 24.45 -5.56
N LYS A 568 16.85 24.68 -5.35
CA LYS A 568 16.10 25.71 -6.08
C LYS A 568 16.75 27.08 -5.91
N TYR A 569 17.13 27.44 -4.69
CA TYR A 569 17.81 28.71 -4.43
C TYR A 569 19.16 28.82 -5.17
N LEU A 570 20.00 27.78 -5.13
CA LEU A 570 21.28 27.75 -5.86
C LEU A 570 21.10 27.91 -7.37
N VAL A 571 20.13 27.19 -7.96
CA VAL A 571 19.92 27.16 -9.41
C VAL A 571 19.18 28.42 -9.89
N GLU A 572 18.05 28.74 -9.28
CA GLU A 572 17.14 29.78 -9.76
C GLU A 572 17.56 31.19 -9.31
N LYS A 573 18.17 31.34 -8.13
CA LYS A 573 18.56 32.65 -7.59
C LYS A 573 20.04 32.96 -7.74
N LEU A 574 20.91 31.98 -7.52
CA LEU A 574 22.36 32.18 -7.61
C LEU A 574 22.96 31.77 -8.96
N GLY A 575 22.15 31.23 -9.88
CA GLY A 575 22.54 30.92 -11.26
C GLY A 575 23.54 29.78 -11.38
N ILE A 576 23.58 28.87 -10.40
CA ILE A 576 24.44 27.68 -10.47
C ILE A 576 23.81 26.65 -11.42
N PRO A 577 24.59 26.05 -12.33
CA PRO A 577 24.08 25.00 -13.22
C PRO A 577 23.46 23.84 -12.42
N GLU A 578 22.28 23.38 -12.83
CA GLU A 578 21.58 22.28 -12.15
C GLU A 578 22.40 20.98 -12.14
N ASP A 579 23.19 20.76 -13.18
CA ASP A 579 24.03 19.59 -13.39
C ASP A 579 25.28 19.54 -12.50
N VAL A 580 25.45 20.50 -11.58
CA VAL A 580 26.49 20.45 -10.53
C VAL A 580 25.93 20.46 -9.11
N VAL A 581 24.61 20.56 -8.94
CA VAL A 581 23.96 20.63 -7.63
C VAL A 581 23.17 19.35 -7.35
N PHE A 582 23.67 18.56 -6.40
CA PHE A 582 22.98 17.41 -5.85
C PHE A 582 22.13 17.78 -4.63
N ILE A 583 21.04 17.05 -4.43
CA ILE A 583 20.31 16.99 -3.16
C ILE A 583 20.66 15.70 -2.40
N GLU A 584 20.82 15.83 -1.09
CA GLU A 584 20.75 14.75 -0.12
C GLU A 584 19.52 15.02 0.77
N PRO A 585 18.35 14.42 0.47
CA PRO A 585 17.08 14.87 1.02
C PRO A 585 16.66 14.13 2.30
N HIS A 586 17.50 13.27 2.87
CA HIS A 586 17.10 12.42 3.99
C HIS A 586 17.71 12.85 5.31
N ALA A 587 18.85 13.57 5.33
CA ALA A 587 19.49 13.93 6.59
C ALA A 587 18.57 14.71 7.52
N ARG A 588 18.64 14.36 8.80
CA ARG A 588 17.80 14.95 9.86
C ARG A 588 18.62 15.68 10.91
N HIS A 589 19.94 15.46 10.91
CA HIS A 589 20.91 16.00 11.85
C HIS A 589 22.26 16.28 11.19
N THR A 590 23.11 17.10 11.84
CA THR A 590 24.49 17.33 11.40
C THR A 590 25.28 16.04 11.21
N THR A 591 25.10 15.05 12.11
CA THR A 591 25.75 13.74 12.00
C THR A 591 25.30 12.96 10.77
N THR A 592 24.00 13.02 10.43
CA THR A 592 23.45 12.31 9.27
C THR A 592 23.74 13.04 7.96
N ASN A 593 23.89 14.37 7.94
CA ASN A 593 24.37 15.11 6.77
C ASN A 593 25.73 14.56 6.31
N ILE A 594 26.69 14.40 7.23
CA ILE A 594 28.03 13.87 6.93
C ILE A 594 28.00 12.39 6.58
N ARG A 595 27.19 11.59 7.30
CA ARG A 595 26.97 10.17 6.99
C ARG A 595 26.41 9.99 5.59
N ASN A 596 25.38 10.74 5.22
CA ASN A 596 24.69 10.60 3.94
C ASN A 596 25.52 11.15 2.78
N ALA A 597 26.30 12.22 2.98
CA ALA A 597 27.31 12.65 2.02
C ALA A 597 28.34 11.55 1.75
N SER A 598 28.84 10.87 2.80
CA SER A 598 29.72 9.70 2.63
C SER A 598 29.04 8.59 1.85
N ARG A 599 27.76 8.29 2.13
CA ARG A 599 26.97 7.29 1.38
C ARG A 599 26.88 7.65 -0.11
N MET A 600 26.62 8.92 -0.43
CA MET A 600 26.56 9.38 -1.82
C MET A 600 27.89 9.20 -2.55
N ILE A 601 29.03 9.49 -1.90
CA ILE A 601 30.36 9.27 -2.50
C ILE A 601 30.51 7.82 -2.97
N PHE A 602 30.24 6.86 -2.09
CA PHE A 602 30.39 5.46 -2.45
C PHE A 602 29.32 4.98 -3.44
N ARG A 603 28.07 5.40 -3.28
CA ARG A 603 26.96 4.98 -4.14
C ARG A 603 27.08 5.51 -5.56
N PHE A 604 27.59 6.73 -5.72
CA PHE A 604 27.73 7.38 -7.03
C PHE A 604 29.12 7.17 -7.64
N GLY A 605 30.04 6.48 -6.96
CA GLY A 605 31.38 6.21 -7.48
C GLY A 605 32.29 7.45 -7.51
N MET A 606 32.06 8.41 -6.62
CA MET A 606 32.96 9.57 -6.47
C MET A 606 34.24 9.16 -5.71
N PRO A 607 35.37 9.87 -5.88
CA PRO A 607 36.63 9.52 -5.21
C PRO A 607 36.51 9.62 -3.69
N ALA A 608 36.69 8.49 -3.00
CA ALA A 608 36.67 8.42 -1.52
C ALA A 608 38.04 8.73 -0.88
N ASP A 609 39.10 8.78 -1.68
CA ASP A 609 40.46 9.15 -1.31
C ASP A 609 40.71 10.67 -1.33
N LYS A 610 39.69 11.46 -1.73
CA LYS A 610 39.68 12.92 -1.64
C LYS A 610 38.79 13.37 -0.47
N PRO A 611 39.14 14.48 0.20
CA PRO A 611 38.32 15.03 1.27
C PRO A 611 37.04 15.68 0.74
N VAL A 612 36.02 15.74 1.59
CA VAL A 612 34.81 16.55 1.42
C VAL A 612 35.01 17.89 2.12
N LEU A 613 34.61 18.98 1.47
CA LEU A 613 34.59 20.31 2.05
C LEU A 613 33.18 20.62 2.58
N ILE A 614 33.02 20.75 3.88
CA ILE A 614 31.79 21.24 4.51
C ILE A 614 31.86 22.76 4.55
N VAL A 615 30.83 23.42 4.01
CA VAL A 615 30.66 24.88 4.06
C VAL A 615 29.42 25.20 4.88
N THR A 616 29.58 25.92 5.98
CA THR A 616 28.51 26.27 6.91
C THR A 616 28.84 27.54 7.70
N ASP A 617 27.96 27.96 8.62
CA ASP A 617 28.24 29.08 9.51
C ASP A 617 29.26 28.72 10.62
N THR A 618 29.85 29.77 11.22
CA THR A 618 30.88 29.62 12.26
C THR A 618 30.42 28.79 13.46
N SER A 619 29.15 28.90 13.86
CA SER A 619 28.62 28.17 15.01
C SER A 619 28.53 26.68 14.71
N GLN A 620 27.97 26.31 13.56
CA GLN A 620 27.85 24.91 13.16
C GLN A 620 29.22 24.29 12.88
N SER A 621 30.15 25.00 12.23
CA SER A 621 31.53 24.55 12.00
C SER A 621 32.24 24.22 13.32
N LYS A 622 32.14 25.11 14.32
CA LYS A 622 32.68 24.87 15.67
C LYS A 622 32.05 23.64 16.33
N TYR A 623 30.73 23.48 16.24
CA TYR A 623 30.04 22.29 16.75
C TYR A 623 30.53 20.99 16.09
N ILE A 624 30.70 20.99 14.77
CA ILE A 624 31.18 19.85 13.99
C ILE A 624 32.54 19.38 14.50
N VAL A 625 33.48 20.30 14.69
CA VAL A 625 34.85 19.96 15.11
C VAL A 625 34.93 19.56 16.58
N GLU A 626 34.23 20.26 17.46
CA GLU A 626 34.43 20.10 18.91
C GLU A 626 33.50 19.07 19.58
N ARG A 627 32.25 18.93 19.10
CA ARG A 627 31.21 18.23 19.87
C ARG A 627 30.53 17.10 19.10
N MET A 628 30.43 17.21 17.78
CA MET A 628 29.67 16.25 16.97
C MET A 628 30.13 14.81 17.15
N GLY A 629 31.42 14.56 17.40
CA GLY A 629 31.92 13.19 17.64
C GLY A 629 31.19 12.47 18.78
N LYS A 630 30.84 13.18 19.87
CA LYS A 630 30.06 12.61 20.98
C LYS A 630 28.63 12.28 20.55
N THR A 631 28.00 13.17 19.77
CA THR A 631 26.66 12.97 19.21
C THR A 631 26.65 11.78 18.23
N ALA A 632 27.66 11.66 17.37
CA ALA A 632 27.81 10.58 16.41
C ALA A 632 27.95 9.21 17.12
N MET A 633 28.80 9.11 18.14
CA MET A 633 28.93 7.87 18.91
C MET A 633 27.63 7.48 19.64
N ARG A 634 26.87 8.47 20.15
CA ARG A 634 25.58 8.23 20.80
C ARG A 634 24.51 7.75 19.81
N ASP A 635 24.42 8.39 18.65
CA ASP A 635 23.30 8.19 17.72
C ASP A 635 23.58 7.08 16.71
N LEU A 636 24.78 7.04 16.13
CA LEU A 636 25.18 6.13 15.07
C LEU A 636 26.01 4.95 15.60
N GLY A 637 26.67 5.11 16.74
CA GLY A 637 27.62 4.11 17.28
C GLY A 637 29.01 4.15 16.64
N TYR A 638 29.26 5.09 15.73
CA TYR A 638 30.55 5.32 15.06
C TYR A 638 30.70 6.79 14.66
N LEU A 639 31.92 7.22 14.35
CA LEU A 639 32.19 8.53 13.77
C LEU A 639 32.01 8.45 12.25
N PRO A 640 31.11 9.22 11.59
CA PRO A 640 30.82 9.07 10.17
C PRO A 640 31.88 9.71 9.25
N TYR A 641 33.12 9.85 9.73
CA TYR A 641 34.19 10.59 9.09
C TYR A 641 35.57 10.10 9.54
N LYS A 642 36.60 10.45 8.75
CA LYS A 642 38.02 10.37 9.11
C LYS A 642 38.69 11.73 8.94
N ASN A 643 39.69 12.04 9.78
CA ASN A 643 40.51 13.26 9.71
C ASN A 643 39.69 14.56 9.62
N LEU A 644 38.70 14.72 10.49
CA LEU A 644 37.88 15.94 10.57
C LEU A 644 38.73 17.10 11.08
N ALA A 645 38.77 18.22 10.35
CA ALA A 645 39.53 19.40 10.74
C ALA A 645 38.91 20.69 10.19
N ALA A 646 38.90 21.76 11.00
CA ALA A 646 38.59 23.09 10.51
C ALA A 646 39.66 23.56 9.50
N GLN A 647 39.25 24.27 8.46
CA GLN A 647 40.13 24.98 7.52
C GLN A 647 39.98 26.50 7.67
N SER A 648 38.79 26.96 8.03
CA SER A 648 38.45 28.35 8.33
C SER A 648 37.28 28.36 9.34
N PRO A 649 36.82 29.53 9.82
CA PRO A 649 35.62 29.59 10.64
C PRO A 649 34.39 28.93 10.01
N GLU A 650 34.25 28.97 8.69
CA GLU A 650 33.07 28.48 7.94
C GLU A 650 33.32 27.16 7.19
N ASP A 651 34.58 26.75 7.07
CA ASP A 651 34.98 25.58 6.30
C ASP A 651 35.55 24.48 7.19
N THR A 652 35.02 23.27 7.08
CA THR A 652 35.53 22.06 7.73
C THR A 652 35.76 20.97 6.69
N VAL A 653 36.78 20.13 6.84
CA VAL A 653 37.07 19.03 5.92
C VAL A 653 36.99 17.69 6.62
N PHE A 654 36.59 16.65 5.88
CA PHE A 654 36.64 15.27 6.36
C PHE A 654 36.84 14.28 5.20
N TYR A 655 37.23 13.05 5.53
CA TYR A 655 37.27 11.93 4.58
C TYR A 655 36.10 10.98 4.82
N PRO A 656 35.41 10.53 3.74
CA PRO A 656 34.32 9.57 3.87
C PRO A 656 34.83 8.23 4.37
N ILE A 657 33.97 7.50 5.08
CA ILE A 657 34.29 6.16 5.59
C ILE A 657 33.23 5.14 5.18
N ILE A 658 33.67 3.90 4.93
CA ILE A 658 32.78 2.84 4.42
C ILE A 658 31.70 2.44 5.42
N GLN A 659 31.97 2.58 6.72
CA GLN A 659 31.03 2.29 7.80
C GLN A 659 29.77 3.15 7.71
N SER A 660 29.83 4.33 7.07
CA SER A 660 28.64 5.16 6.84
C SER A 660 27.59 4.46 5.98
N GLN A 661 27.91 3.36 5.27
CA GLN A 661 26.91 2.57 4.53
C GLN A 661 26.05 1.67 5.42
N GLU A 662 26.40 1.48 6.70
CA GLU A 662 25.63 0.63 7.60
C GLU A 662 24.20 1.18 7.77
N PRO A 663 23.15 0.35 7.58
CA PRO A 663 21.77 0.72 7.87
C PRO A 663 21.52 0.91 9.38
N ASP A 664 20.68 1.89 9.72
CA ASP A 664 20.23 2.22 11.07
C ASP A 664 18.69 2.14 11.16
N PRO A 665 18.12 0.94 11.31
CA PRO A 665 16.66 0.78 11.46
C PRO A 665 16.09 1.39 12.76
N PHE A 666 16.93 1.96 13.64
CA PHE A 666 16.47 2.71 14.81
C PHE A 666 16.14 4.18 14.51
N ASP A 667 16.54 4.69 13.35
CA ASP A 667 16.06 5.95 12.75
C ASP A 667 15.41 5.64 11.40
N PRO A 668 14.14 5.19 11.39
CA PRO A 668 13.54 4.63 10.19
C PRO A 668 13.26 5.64 9.07
N LEU A 669 13.44 6.93 9.37
CA LEU A 669 13.21 8.04 8.45
C LEU A 669 14.49 8.47 7.74
N ASP A 670 15.65 8.09 8.29
CA ASP A 670 16.96 8.22 7.67
C ASP A 670 17.86 7.01 8.04
N PRO A 671 17.46 5.79 7.65
CA PRO A 671 18.13 4.55 8.03
C PRO A 671 19.45 4.35 7.29
#